data_AF-A0A135LEN3-F1
#
_entry.id   AF-A0A135LEN3-F1
#
_cell.length_a   1.000
_cell.length_b   1.000
_cell.length_c   1.000
_cell.angle_alpha   90.00
_cell.angle_beta   90.00
_cell.angle_gamma   90.00
#
_symmetry.space_group_name_H-M   'P 1'
#
loop_
_entity.id
_entity.type
_entity.pdbx_description
1 polymer ?
#
loop_
_entity_poly.entity_id
_entity_poly.type
_entity_poly.pdbx_seq_one_letter_code
_entity_poly.pdbx_strand_id
1 'polypeptide(L)'
;MTKASIKAKYPYNLGSYGKVITTTSPEAQIWFDRGLVWAYSFNHKESVICFNQALVHDPLCVMAFWGLAYSLGPNYNQPWDFLGSDLAAVVENTYRAAIKARFLAPNASPLEQALAKAISARYQSDKPASMDQYAIQNLAYADAMKEVYEEFTDDLDVATLYADSLISLTPWKLWDMVTGTPNPGTRTMEAKRVLETALKQKDAHKHPGLLHIYIHLIEMSPFPELGLRPADHLRDLVPDAGHVNHMPSHLDVLVGDYRSAVRANQRAAIADEKYLAREGPFNFYSVYRMHTYHSLIYAAMFAGQKQAAFEAVDRMEATLPKELLSAMADYIEFFMSVRAHVMVRFGMWEELIEIAIPSDPDLYCMTIATLHYAKGVAYAATGNVPDAERQRELYRAARKRVPDTRLDWPNKCVEILGVASEMLDGEIEYRRGNYTEAFEHLRRSIELDDGLGYSEPWSWMQPTRHAYAALLLEQGHVEDAAAVYQADLGLDSTLIRARQHPNNVWALQGYHECLVRLGRNEEARIIAPQLAIAVAVADVPVTAPAENENAVIDLVAEVVLEEEPISDVTSEIEPFLDNMIGMVSPFAGVHNLDLSPDYLSIADGAHQIWGQLTPHGDDTFESVPAHNVGSSVIRAYQSEAEIANAYYIYIHPYLPLLPPQVGPLQEDRPTMIRPFGESSQAAKSHMPYWPTSSLSLALSAMLVLIPTTEDKFPMAETNLALRRSYAQLFAHAALAAAETETDDLVPALKTNLTETESLGLDGLHPQVPIQLSPVLALVVLAIYEYCQRGNISRMRARGNQAITTAMDISIHTLDSTTTRYSEAQRRAWWMTIWITYLSSSLHLSPPIVSLNDPRITTPYPKFDVYLEPWPMMMKSQAALYESSKMVQNIERVGETAVPPDFGTRIRNLDSELVSLIGEADRHLLATFDQEPEASVAQTMWMISRMFIHASRNRLHRFRAFMDIPLFLDKYCDLAAINSANFPHEASPPKWVTDCDISFPFTEQESSVICLKSALVITTIYRNLPYPDPLASVPSRSTMYPKTIPYFACSAMQSCYALLMLLHRLRASLATDRLASCYHLLQDPTPVSEIADAERLREELRHGVEILGRSLKSDVIFEGVGGMGREIEGAYLAAFPDCFEIYI
;
A
#
# COMPACT_ATOMS: atom_id res chain seq x y z
N MET A 1 -27.72 -17.99 29.77
CA MET A 1 -28.26 -17.16 28.67
C MET A 1 -29.39 -17.93 27.98
N THR A 2 -30.51 -17.27 27.67
CA THR A 2 -31.69 -17.89 27.04
C THR A 2 -31.45 -18.17 25.55
N LYS A 3 -32.12 -19.20 25.00
CA LYS A 3 -32.11 -19.61 23.58
C LYS A 3 -32.47 -18.51 22.56
N ALA A 4 -32.85 -17.31 23.00
CA ALA A 4 -33.21 -16.18 22.15
C ALA A 4 -32.01 -15.43 21.54
N SER A 5 -30.77 -15.72 21.94
CA SER A 5 -29.55 -15.06 21.44
C SER A 5 -28.96 -15.66 20.15
N ILE A 6 -29.55 -16.72 19.58
CA ILE A 6 -28.92 -17.55 18.51
C ILE A 6 -29.05 -16.92 17.09
N LYS A 7 -29.49 -15.66 16.95
CA LYS A 7 -29.66 -15.00 15.64
C LYS A 7 -28.67 -13.89 15.30
N ALA A 8 -27.76 -13.50 16.19
CA ALA A 8 -26.67 -12.61 15.82
C ALA A 8 -25.53 -13.43 15.19
N LYS A 9 -25.18 -13.13 13.93
CA LYS A 9 -24.01 -13.70 13.26
C LYS A 9 -22.76 -13.41 14.12
N TYR A 10 -21.89 -14.40 14.32
CA TYR A 10 -20.62 -14.20 15.00
C TYR A 10 -19.83 -13.09 14.27
N PRO A 11 -19.34 -12.05 14.98
CA PRO A 11 -18.93 -10.79 14.35
C PRO A 11 -17.52 -10.86 13.73
N TYR A 12 -16.76 -11.91 14.07
CA TYR A 12 -15.35 -12.05 13.74
C TYR A 12 -15.18 -13.08 12.61
N ASN A 13 -14.34 -12.74 11.65
CA ASN A 13 -13.85 -13.55 10.56
C ASN A 13 -12.52 -14.18 10.98
N LEU A 14 -12.58 -15.48 11.30
CA LEU A 14 -11.42 -16.25 11.74
C LEU A 14 -10.83 -17.12 10.62
N GLY A 15 -11.19 -16.85 9.36
CA GLY A 15 -10.85 -17.72 8.25
C GLY A 15 -11.67 -19.02 8.27
N SER A 16 -11.16 -20.04 7.57
CA SER A 16 -11.86 -21.32 7.33
C SER A 16 -11.23 -22.52 8.03
N TYR A 17 -10.22 -22.30 8.87
CA TYR A 17 -9.55 -23.39 9.58
C TYR A 17 -10.50 -24.03 10.61
N GLY A 18 -10.47 -25.35 10.69
CA GLY A 18 -11.29 -26.12 11.63
C GLY A 18 -10.75 -27.53 11.80
N LYS A 19 -11.10 -28.16 12.93
CA LYS A 19 -10.66 -29.49 13.31
C LYS A 19 -11.86 -30.34 13.67
N VAL A 20 -12.11 -31.38 12.88
CA VAL A 20 -13.23 -32.31 13.12
C VAL A 20 -13.06 -32.99 14.47
N ILE A 21 -14.11 -32.92 15.30
CA ILE A 21 -14.17 -33.53 16.63
C ILE A 21 -15.36 -34.49 16.75
N THR A 22 -15.34 -35.34 17.78
CA THR A 22 -16.46 -36.23 18.13
C THR A 22 -17.60 -35.41 18.72
N THR A 23 -18.50 -34.99 17.86
CA THR A 23 -19.80 -34.41 18.22
C THR A 23 -20.84 -34.76 17.15
N THR A 24 -22.11 -34.79 17.55
CA THR A 24 -23.24 -34.91 16.61
C THR A 24 -23.91 -33.57 16.32
N SER A 25 -23.41 -32.48 16.94
CA SER A 25 -23.97 -31.14 16.88
C SER A 25 -23.13 -30.27 15.93
N PRO A 26 -23.63 -29.92 14.73
CA PRO A 26 -22.92 -29.03 13.82
C PRO A 26 -22.60 -27.67 14.45
N GLU A 27 -23.48 -27.16 15.32
CA GLU A 27 -23.23 -25.93 16.05
C GLU A 27 -22.08 -26.07 17.04
N ALA A 28 -21.96 -27.20 17.74
CA ALA A 28 -20.83 -27.45 18.63
C ALA A 28 -19.50 -27.50 17.87
N GLN A 29 -19.47 -28.14 16.69
CA GLN A 29 -18.30 -28.16 15.80
C GLN A 29 -17.88 -26.74 15.40
N ILE A 30 -18.82 -25.90 14.93
CA ILE A 30 -18.54 -24.51 14.53
C ILE A 30 -17.97 -23.68 15.69
N TRP A 31 -18.54 -23.82 16.88
CA TRP A 31 -18.05 -23.09 18.06
C TRP A 31 -16.71 -23.62 18.58
N PHE A 32 -16.46 -24.92 18.45
CA PHE A 32 -15.16 -25.50 18.74
C PHE A 32 -14.08 -24.98 17.78
N ASP A 33 -14.34 -24.96 16.47
CA ASP A 33 -13.40 -24.46 15.47
C ASP A 33 -13.01 -23.00 15.74
N ARG A 34 -14.00 -22.16 16.07
CA ARG A 34 -13.75 -20.76 16.49
C ARG A 34 -12.89 -20.68 17.76
N GLY A 35 -13.21 -21.50 18.75
CA GLY A 35 -12.43 -21.56 19.99
C GLY A 35 -10.99 -21.97 19.74
N LEU A 36 -10.75 -22.98 18.91
CA LEU A 36 -9.42 -23.43 18.54
C LEU A 36 -8.62 -22.35 17.81
N VAL A 37 -9.22 -21.67 16.84
CA VAL A 37 -8.52 -20.58 16.12
C VAL A 37 -8.20 -19.41 17.06
N TRP A 38 -9.09 -19.04 17.98
CA TRP A 38 -8.79 -18.02 18.99
C TRP A 38 -7.71 -18.44 19.98
N ALA A 39 -7.68 -19.72 20.37
CA ALA A 39 -6.62 -20.28 21.20
C ALA A 39 -5.27 -20.18 20.48
N TYR A 40 -5.21 -20.58 19.20
CA TYR A 40 -4.03 -20.39 18.36
C TYR A 40 -3.69 -18.92 18.10
N SER A 41 -4.62 -18.00 18.34
CA SER A 41 -4.39 -16.56 18.21
C SER A 41 -4.05 -15.86 19.52
N PHE A 42 -3.87 -16.62 20.60
CA PHE A 42 -3.66 -16.15 21.98
C PHE A 42 -4.73 -15.19 22.52
N ASN A 43 -5.91 -15.10 21.89
CA ASN A 43 -7.07 -14.47 22.49
C ASN A 43 -7.85 -15.50 23.33
N HIS A 44 -7.23 -15.90 24.43
CA HIS A 44 -7.73 -16.97 25.30
C HIS A 44 -9.11 -16.67 25.90
N LYS A 45 -9.43 -15.39 26.15
CA LYS A 45 -10.73 -14.98 26.68
C LYS A 45 -11.86 -15.32 25.70
N GLU A 46 -11.71 -14.94 24.43
CA GLU A 46 -12.72 -15.23 23.41
C GLU A 46 -12.76 -16.72 23.04
N SER A 47 -11.60 -17.39 23.08
CA SER A 47 -11.52 -18.85 22.96
C SER A 47 -12.39 -19.56 24.02
N VAL A 48 -12.28 -19.16 25.29
CA VAL A 48 -13.09 -19.70 26.39
C VAL A 48 -14.59 -19.44 26.20
N ILE A 49 -14.97 -18.28 25.68
CA ILE A 49 -16.36 -17.97 25.32
C ILE A 49 -16.86 -18.95 24.26
N CYS A 50 -16.06 -19.18 23.21
CA CYS A 50 -16.40 -20.10 22.13
C CYS A 50 -16.53 -21.55 22.61
N PHE A 51 -15.61 -22.05 23.44
CA PHE A 51 -15.70 -23.42 23.98
C PHE A 51 -16.89 -23.59 24.93
N ASN A 52 -17.19 -22.60 25.78
CA ASN A 52 -18.41 -22.63 26.59
C ASN A 52 -19.66 -22.67 25.71
N GLN A 53 -19.67 -21.94 24.60
CA GLN A 53 -20.78 -21.96 23.66
C GLN A 53 -20.90 -23.31 22.93
N ALA A 54 -19.79 -23.97 22.60
CA ALA A 54 -19.80 -25.34 22.10
C ALA A 54 -20.48 -26.30 23.11
N LEU A 55 -20.18 -26.15 24.41
CA LEU A 55 -20.81 -26.93 25.49
C LEU A 55 -22.31 -26.66 25.69
N VAL A 56 -22.80 -25.48 25.28
CA VAL A 56 -24.25 -25.21 25.25
C VAL A 56 -24.94 -26.07 24.20
N HIS A 57 -24.27 -26.35 23.08
CA HIS A 57 -24.79 -27.13 21.96
C HIS A 57 -24.52 -28.64 22.09
N ASP A 58 -23.43 -29.03 22.75
CA ASP A 58 -23.11 -30.41 23.11
C ASP A 58 -22.44 -30.48 24.50
N PRO A 59 -23.22 -30.72 25.56
CA PRO A 59 -22.72 -30.78 26.93
C PRO A 59 -21.76 -31.95 27.22
N LEU A 60 -21.63 -32.91 26.28
CA LEU A 60 -20.74 -34.07 26.39
C LEU A 60 -19.50 -33.94 25.49
N CYS A 61 -19.33 -32.82 24.80
CA CYS A 61 -18.21 -32.57 23.90
C CYS A 61 -16.87 -32.56 24.65
N VAL A 62 -16.08 -33.63 24.50
CA VAL A 62 -14.77 -33.81 25.16
C VAL A 62 -13.82 -32.67 24.81
N MET A 63 -13.73 -32.33 23.52
CA MET A 63 -12.76 -31.36 23.04
C MET A 63 -13.08 -29.91 23.46
N ALA A 64 -14.33 -29.59 23.77
CA ALA A 64 -14.67 -28.28 24.33
C ALA A 64 -14.20 -28.16 25.78
N PHE A 65 -14.31 -29.22 26.60
CA PHE A 65 -13.70 -29.25 27.94
C PHE A 65 -12.17 -29.24 27.89
N TRP A 66 -11.57 -29.97 26.94
CA TRP A 66 -10.13 -29.90 26.69
C TRP A 66 -9.70 -28.48 26.31
N GLY A 67 -10.46 -27.83 25.40
CA GLY A 67 -10.19 -26.47 24.95
C GLY A 67 -10.28 -25.43 26.07
N LEU A 68 -11.25 -25.58 26.98
CA LEU A 68 -11.32 -24.77 28.20
C LEU A 68 -10.07 -24.95 29.08
N ALA A 69 -9.61 -26.19 29.29
CA ALA A 69 -8.40 -26.45 30.07
C ALA A 69 -7.15 -25.86 29.39
N TYR A 70 -7.05 -25.99 28.06
CA TYR A 70 -5.94 -25.46 27.28
C TYR A 70 -5.90 -23.91 27.31
N SER A 71 -7.00 -23.23 26.99
CA SER A 71 -7.03 -21.76 26.89
C SER A 71 -7.02 -21.03 28.23
N LEU A 72 -7.56 -21.60 29.30
CA LEU A 72 -7.45 -20.99 30.64
C LEU A 72 -6.04 -21.16 31.23
N GLY A 73 -5.26 -22.10 30.71
CA GLY A 73 -3.92 -22.40 31.17
C GLY A 73 -2.86 -21.38 30.77
N PRO A 74 -1.61 -21.58 31.20
CA PRO A 74 -0.49 -20.77 30.73
C PRO A 74 -0.15 -21.07 29.29
N ASN A 75 0.40 -20.05 28.63
CA ASN A 75 0.98 -20.12 27.30
C ASN A 75 2.37 -19.47 27.30
N TYR A 76 3.02 -19.44 26.15
CA TYR A 76 4.36 -18.87 25.97
C TYR A 76 4.49 -17.41 26.46
N ASN A 77 3.44 -16.59 26.29
CA ASN A 77 3.41 -15.16 26.62
C ASN A 77 2.74 -14.86 27.98
N GLN A 78 2.09 -15.84 28.60
CA GLN A 78 1.48 -15.70 29.93
C GLN A 78 1.77 -16.94 30.79
N PRO A 79 3.00 -17.06 31.34
CA PRO A 79 3.37 -18.16 32.23
C PRO A 79 2.63 -18.10 33.58
N TRP A 80 2.79 -19.13 34.42
CA TRP A 80 2.03 -19.28 35.66
C TRP A 80 2.19 -18.11 36.66
N ASP A 81 3.39 -17.54 36.73
CA ASP A 81 3.74 -16.40 37.58
C ASP A 81 3.06 -15.10 37.15
N PHE A 82 2.65 -14.99 35.88
CA PHE A 82 1.91 -13.83 35.34
C PHE A 82 0.45 -13.76 35.79
N LEU A 83 -0.12 -14.86 36.29
CA LEU A 83 -1.54 -14.91 36.64
C LEU A 83 -1.88 -14.17 37.93
N GLY A 84 -0.89 -13.87 38.79
CA GLY A 84 -1.07 -13.05 39.99
C GLY A 84 -2.29 -13.47 40.83
N SER A 85 -3.24 -12.54 41.02
CA SER A 85 -4.48 -12.76 41.77
C SER A 85 -5.43 -13.78 41.15
N ASP A 86 -5.35 -14.00 39.84
CA ASP A 86 -6.25 -14.88 39.11
C ASP A 86 -5.79 -16.35 39.18
N LEU A 87 -4.57 -16.62 39.65
CA LEU A 87 -3.95 -17.94 39.70
C LEU A 87 -4.87 -19.00 40.35
N ALA A 88 -5.47 -18.68 41.50
CA ALA A 88 -6.32 -19.64 42.21
C ALA A 88 -7.56 -20.04 41.41
N ALA A 89 -8.23 -19.07 40.78
CA ALA A 89 -9.41 -19.32 39.96
C ALA A 89 -9.05 -20.08 38.67
N VAL A 90 -7.91 -19.74 38.04
CA VAL A 90 -7.41 -20.44 36.85
C VAL A 90 -7.10 -21.89 37.15
N VAL A 91 -6.41 -22.19 38.26
CA VAL A 91 -6.06 -23.56 38.66
C VAL A 91 -7.31 -24.40 38.92
N GLU A 92 -8.30 -23.86 39.65
CA GLU A 92 -9.54 -24.59 39.89
C GLU A 92 -10.26 -24.90 38.56
N ASN A 93 -10.42 -23.90 37.69
CA ASN A 93 -11.18 -24.03 36.46
C ASN A 93 -10.50 -24.96 35.43
N THR A 94 -9.18 -24.84 35.27
CA THR A 94 -8.39 -25.71 34.38
C THR A 94 -8.41 -27.16 34.85
N TYR A 95 -8.24 -27.41 36.16
CA TYR A 95 -8.35 -28.75 36.74
C TYR A 95 -9.74 -29.35 36.49
N ARG A 96 -10.81 -28.61 36.79
CA ARG A 96 -12.20 -29.09 36.59
C ARG A 96 -12.48 -29.42 35.13
N ALA A 97 -12.04 -28.58 34.20
CA ALA A 97 -12.17 -28.81 32.77
C ALA A 97 -11.40 -30.05 32.31
N ALA A 98 -10.14 -30.21 32.74
CA ALA A 98 -9.29 -31.34 32.38
C ALA A 98 -9.84 -32.68 32.90
N ILE A 99 -10.31 -32.73 34.15
CA ILE A 99 -10.95 -33.92 34.73
C ILE A 99 -12.26 -34.25 34.02
N LYS A 100 -13.04 -33.23 33.61
CA LYS A 100 -14.28 -33.46 32.89
C LYS A 100 -14.05 -34.01 31.48
N ALA A 101 -13.08 -33.45 30.74
CA ALA A 101 -12.63 -33.99 29.46
C ALA A 101 -12.19 -35.45 29.60
N ARG A 102 -11.37 -35.75 30.62
CA ARG A 102 -10.92 -37.11 30.92
C ARG A 102 -12.06 -38.09 31.17
N PHE A 103 -13.04 -37.68 31.97
CA PHE A 103 -14.17 -38.52 32.35
C PHE A 103 -15.05 -38.88 31.16
N LEU A 104 -15.21 -37.95 30.21
CA LEU A 104 -16.04 -38.13 29.01
C LEU A 104 -15.31 -38.81 27.84
N ALA A 105 -13.98 -38.82 27.87
CA ALA A 105 -13.11 -39.37 26.84
C ALA A 105 -13.45 -40.80 26.36
N PRO A 106 -13.95 -41.76 27.19
CA PRO A 106 -14.17 -43.14 26.72
C PRO A 106 -15.09 -43.30 25.50
N ASN A 107 -15.93 -42.30 25.18
CA ASN A 107 -16.82 -42.30 24.02
C ASN A 107 -16.33 -41.42 22.86
N ALA A 108 -15.13 -40.83 22.96
CA ALA A 108 -14.53 -39.97 21.94
C ALA A 108 -13.57 -40.75 21.03
N SER A 109 -13.06 -40.10 19.98
CA SER A 109 -12.07 -40.70 19.08
C SER A 109 -10.75 -41.01 19.82
N PRO A 110 -9.91 -41.94 19.32
CA PRO A 110 -8.62 -42.26 19.95
C PRO A 110 -7.72 -41.02 20.16
N LEU A 111 -7.68 -40.11 19.19
CA LEU A 111 -6.91 -38.87 19.29
C LEU A 111 -7.41 -37.99 20.44
N GLU A 112 -8.73 -37.77 20.55
CA GLU A 112 -9.30 -36.95 21.60
C GLU A 112 -9.13 -37.57 22.99
N GLN A 113 -9.15 -38.91 23.07
CA GLN A 113 -8.81 -39.63 24.30
C GLN A 113 -7.36 -39.38 24.71
N ALA A 114 -6.43 -39.38 23.75
CA ALA A 114 -5.02 -39.11 23.96
C ALA A 114 -4.76 -37.64 24.35
N LEU A 115 -5.43 -36.67 23.72
CA LEU A 115 -5.33 -35.23 24.06
C LEU A 115 -5.95 -34.91 25.43
N ALA A 116 -7.14 -35.44 25.71
CA ALA A 116 -7.71 -35.40 27.06
C ALA A 116 -6.78 -36.11 28.06
N LYS A 117 -5.99 -37.09 27.58
CA LYS A 117 -4.97 -37.74 28.40
C LYS A 117 -3.83 -36.84 28.79
N ALA A 118 -3.21 -36.22 27.80
CA ALA A 118 -2.08 -35.35 28.01
C ALA A 118 -2.44 -34.16 28.87
N ILE A 119 -3.55 -33.45 28.59
CA ILE A 119 -3.87 -32.20 29.30
C ILE A 119 -4.10 -32.40 30.81
N SER A 120 -4.58 -33.58 31.26
CA SER A 120 -4.71 -33.86 32.70
C SER A 120 -3.35 -33.96 33.42
N ALA A 121 -2.26 -34.24 32.71
CA ALA A 121 -0.93 -34.28 33.32
C ALA A 121 -0.46 -32.87 33.74
N ARG A 122 -0.94 -31.83 33.05
CA ARG A 122 -0.69 -30.41 33.37
C ARG A 122 -1.44 -29.94 34.62
N TYR A 123 -2.63 -30.48 34.87
CA TYR A 123 -3.51 -30.03 35.96
C TYR A 123 -3.81 -31.18 36.93
N GLN A 124 -2.99 -31.30 37.98
CA GLN A 124 -3.02 -32.43 38.91
C GLN A 124 -3.85 -32.18 40.17
N SER A 125 -4.15 -30.93 40.50
CA SER A 125 -4.97 -30.52 41.65
C SER A 125 -5.75 -29.24 41.34
N ASP A 126 -6.87 -29.06 42.03
CA ASP A 126 -7.68 -27.84 42.07
C ASP A 126 -7.11 -26.74 43.00
N LYS A 127 -5.96 -26.98 43.64
CA LYS A 127 -5.31 -26.03 44.56
C LYS A 127 -4.04 -25.47 43.96
N PRO A 128 -3.74 -24.18 44.17
CA PRO A 128 -2.47 -23.60 43.75
C PRO A 128 -1.26 -24.36 44.30
N ALA A 129 -0.23 -24.48 43.47
CA ALA A 129 1.05 -25.08 43.80
C ALA A 129 2.19 -24.04 43.74
N SER A 130 3.41 -24.44 44.13
CA SER A 130 4.59 -23.62 43.93
C SER A 130 4.96 -23.53 42.45
N MET A 131 5.71 -22.50 42.05
CA MET A 131 6.18 -22.34 40.66
C MET A 131 7.05 -23.51 40.21
N ASP A 132 7.89 -24.07 41.07
CA ASP A 132 8.66 -25.30 40.80
C ASP A 132 7.74 -26.48 40.47
N GLN A 133 6.62 -26.61 41.20
CA GLN A 133 5.65 -27.67 40.97
C GLN A 133 4.91 -27.47 39.64
N TYR A 134 4.60 -26.23 39.27
CA TYR A 134 4.03 -25.93 37.96
C TYR A 134 5.00 -26.21 36.81
N ALA A 135 6.29 -25.94 36.99
CA ALA A 135 7.32 -26.31 36.01
C ALA A 135 7.37 -27.83 35.80
N ILE A 136 7.29 -28.61 36.88
CA ILE A 136 7.19 -30.09 36.81
C ILE A 136 5.91 -30.52 36.08
N GLN A 137 4.78 -29.85 36.32
CA GLN A 137 3.51 -30.15 35.65
C GLN A 137 3.52 -29.80 34.15
N ASN A 138 4.14 -28.69 33.76
CA ASN A 138 4.34 -28.33 32.35
C ASN A 138 5.25 -29.36 31.65
N LEU A 139 6.32 -29.82 32.32
CA LEU A 139 7.16 -30.91 31.80
C LEU A 139 6.38 -32.21 31.63
N ALA A 140 5.56 -32.58 32.62
CA ALA A 140 4.70 -33.77 32.54
C ALA A 140 3.69 -33.67 31.38
N TYR A 141 3.16 -32.49 31.10
CA TYR A 141 2.30 -32.25 29.94
C TYR A 141 3.05 -32.41 28.62
N ALA A 142 4.24 -31.82 28.49
CA ALA A 142 5.06 -31.95 27.30
C ALA A 142 5.46 -33.41 27.04
N ASP A 143 5.86 -34.15 28.09
CA ASP A 143 6.16 -35.59 27.98
C ASP A 143 4.93 -36.41 27.60
N ALA A 144 3.74 -36.07 28.11
CA ALA A 144 2.51 -36.74 27.70
C ALA A 144 2.12 -36.38 26.26
N MET A 145 2.31 -35.13 25.81
CA MET A 145 2.08 -34.73 24.42
C MET A 145 3.05 -35.39 23.44
N LYS A 146 4.26 -35.75 23.89
CA LYS A 146 5.19 -36.55 23.10
C LYS A 146 4.59 -37.91 22.74
N GLU A 147 3.98 -38.60 23.70
CA GLU A 147 3.28 -39.88 23.45
C GLU A 147 2.19 -39.69 22.38
N VAL A 148 1.41 -38.60 22.46
CA VAL A 148 0.36 -38.28 21.48
C VAL A 148 0.96 -38.02 20.10
N TYR A 149 2.05 -37.25 20.01
CA TYR A 149 2.72 -36.97 18.74
C TYR A 149 3.33 -38.22 18.09
N GLU A 150 3.89 -39.13 18.87
CA GLU A 150 4.42 -40.40 18.37
C GLU A 150 3.30 -41.34 17.86
N GLU A 151 2.10 -41.27 18.44
CA GLU A 151 0.93 -42.05 17.99
C GLU A 151 0.22 -41.42 16.78
N PHE A 152 0.18 -40.08 16.69
CA PHE A 152 -0.55 -39.32 15.67
C PHE A 152 0.37 -38.36 14.88
N THR A 153 1.53 -38.83 14.43
CA THR A 153 2.62 -37.99 13.87
C THR A 153 2.23 -37.16 12.65
N ASP A 154 1.29 -37.62 11.84
CA ASP A 154 0.86 -36.90 10.63
C ASP A 154 -0.17 -35.80 10.92
N ASP A 155 -0.68 -35.68 12.16
CA ASP A 155 -1.69 -34.69 12.52
C ASP A 155 -1.06 -33.32 12.85
N LEU A 156 -1.40 -32.31 12.05
CA LEU A 156 -0.84 -30.96 12.17
C LEU A 156 -1.21 -30.25 13.50
N ASP A 157 -2.42 -30.48 14.04
CA ASP A 157 -2.81 -29.91 15.33
C ASP A 157 -2.00 -30.56 16.45
N VAL A 158 -1.76 -31.87 16.38
CA VAL A 158 -0.93 -32.59 17.36
C VAL A 158 0.51 -32.11 17.31
N ALA A 159 1.09 -31.96 16.12
CA ALA A 159 2.43 -31.40 15.95
C ALA A 159 2.53 -29.98 16.54
N THR A 160 1.53 -29.14 16.27
CA THR A 160 1.43 -27.77 16.80
C THR A 160 1.33 -27.76 18.32
N LEU A 161 0.40 -28.53 18.91
CA LEU A 161 0.19 -28.59 20.36
C LEU A 161 1.39 -29.19 21.09
N TYR A 162 2.07 -30.16 20.48
CA TYR A 162 3.29 -30.70 21.04
C TYR A 162 4.40 -29.64 21.03
N ALA A 163 4.63 -28.98 19.89
CA ALA A 163 5.63 -27.91 19.80
C ALA A 163 5.35 -26.75 20.78
N ASP A 164 4.09 -26.31 20.89
CA ASP A 164 3.64 -25.31 21.86
C ASP A 164 3.97 -25.74 23.31
N SER A 165 3.71 -27.00 23.65
CA SER A 165 4.05 -27.54 24.98
C SER A 165 5.56 -27.54 25.25
N LEU A 166 6.40 -27.72 24.22
CA LEU A 166 7.85 -27.74 24.33
C LEU A 166 8.43 -26.33 24.52
N ILE A 167 7.97 -25.35 23.74
CA ILE A 167 8.46 -23.96 23.86
C ILE A 167 8.00 -23.31 25.18
N SER A 168 6.82 -23.70 25.67
CA SER A 168 6.26 -23.24 26.94
C SER A 168 7.01 -23.73 28.19
N LEU A 169 7.98 -24.64 28.05
CA LEU A 169 8.85 -25.06 29.16
C LEU A 169 9.85 -23.96 29.56
N THR A 170 10.27 -23.16 28.59
CA THR A 170 11.31 -22.13 28.73
C THR A 170 10.92 -20.88 27.94
N PRO A 171 9.80 -20.23 28.30
CA PRO A 171 9.32 -19.06 27.57
C PRO A 171 10.40 -17.96 27.54
N TRP A 172 10.58 -17.33 26.38
CA TRP A 172 11.59 -16.28 26.12
C TRP A 172 13.05 -16.71 26.35
N LYS A 173 13.32 -18.01 26.43
CA LYS A 173 14.66 -18.57 26.70
C LYS A 173 15.02 -19.69 25.73
N LEU A 174 14.45 -19.70 24.53
CA LEU A 174 14.63 -20.79 23.57
C LEU A 174 16.05 -20.85 22.99
N TRP A 175 16.64 -19.68 22.74
CA TRP A 175 17.96 -19.51 22.13
C TRP A 175 18.89 -18.68 23.02
N ASP A 176 20.16 -19.02 23.01
CA ASP A 176 21.24 -18.19 23.52
C ASP A 176 21.61 -17.18 22.42
N MET A 177 21.33 -15.91 22.67
CA MET A 177 21.47 -14.85 21.65
C MET A 177 22.93 -14.57 21.25
N VAL A 178 23.89 -14.94 22.11
CA VAL A 178 25.32 -14.68 21.88
C VAL A 178 25.94 -15.79 21.02
N THR A 179 25.66 -17.03 21.36
CA THR A 179 26.19 -18.21 20.66
C THR A 179 25.36 -18.60 19.45
N GLY A 180 24.09 -18.17 19.39
CA GLY A 180 23.11 -18.59 18.39
C GLY A 180 22.68 -20.06 18.55
N THR A 181 23.03 -20.70 19.67
CA THR A 181 22.66 -22.09 19.95
C THR A 181 21.46 -22.15 20.89
N PRO A 182 20.70 -23.26 20.91
CA PRO A 182 19.64 -23.45 21.90
C PRO A 182 20.17 -23.34 23.33
N ASN A 183 19.43 -22.67 24.23
CA ASN A 183 19.85 -22.58 25.63
C ASN A 183 19.91 -23.99 26.27
N PRO A 184 20.88 -24.23 27.17
CA PRO A 184 20.97 -25.50 27.88
C PRO A 184 19.68 -25.86 28.63
N GLY A 185 19.22 -27.11 28.51
CA GLY A 185 18.02 -27.60 29.18
C GLY A 185 16.70 -27.31 28.46
N THR A 186 16.74 -26.57 27.35
CA THR A 186 15.56 -26.36 26.49
C THR A 186 15.26 -27.58 25.61
N ARG A 187 14.04 -27.65 25.09
CA ARG A 187 13.65 -28.60 24.03
C ARG A 187 13.49 -27.94 22.65
N THR A 188 14.17 -26.82 22.43
CA THR A 188 14.08 -25.99 21.21
C THR A 188 14.34 -26.79 19.93
N MET A 189 15.39 -27.64 19.90
CA MET A 189 15.69 -28.44 18.70
C MET A 189 14.67 -29.55 18.45
N GLU A 190 14.02 -30.04 19.50
CA GLU A 190 12.92 -31.00 19.34
C GLU A 190 11.70 -30.31 18.73
N ALA A 191 11.30 -29.16 19.28
CA ALA A 191 10.22 -28.33 18.73
C ALA A 191 10.49 -27.96 17.25
N LYS A 192 11.73 -27.54 16.93
CA LYS A 192 12.16 -27.23 15.57
C LYS A 192 11.96 -28.40 14.62
N ARG A 193 12.40 -29.61 15.01
CA ARG A 193 12.23 -30.81 14.17
C ARG A 193 10.77 -31.16 13.96
N VAL A 194 9.93 -31.04 14.99
CA VAL A 194 8.48 -31.31 14.91
C VAL A 194 7.83 -30.34 13.91
N LEU A 195 8.02 -29.03 14.11
CA LEU A 195 7.43 -27.99 13.27
C LEU A 195 7.94 -28.07 11.82
N GLU A 196 9.25 -28.23 11.58
CA GLU A 196 9.80 -28.33 10.22
C GLU A 196 9.42 -29.62 9.50
N THR A 197 9.07 -30.67 10.24
CA THR A 197 8.49 -31.88 9.64
C THR A 197 7.05 -31.63 9.25
N ALA A 198 6.25 -31.03 10.13
CA ALA A 198 4.86 -30.66 9.86
C ALA A 198 4.74 -29.67 8.69
N LEU A 199 5.63 -28.67 8.60
CA LEU A 199 5.66 -27.68 7.52
C LEU A 199 5.90 -28.26 6.12
N LYS A 200 6.34 -29.51 6.00
CA LYS A 200 6.50 -30.20 4.70
C LYS A 200 5.19 -30.79 4.18
N GLN A 201 4.16 -30.86 5.01
CA GLN A 201 2.86 -31.40 4.61
C GLN A 201 2.06 -30.40 3.78
N LYS A 202 1.19 -30.93 2.91
CA LYS A 202 0.43 -30.14 1.93
C LYS A 202 -0.42 -29.03 2.54
N ASP A 203 -1.05 -29.29 3.68
CA ASP A 203 -2.01 -28.36 4.30
C ASP A 203 -1.40 -27.46 5.39
N ALA A 204 -0.08 -27.56 5.62
CA ALA A 204 0.63 -26.81 6.66
C ALA A 204 0.47 -25.28 6.52
N HIS A 205 0.47 -24.78 5.29
CA HIS A 205 0.34 -23.34 5.00
C HIS A 205 -1.05 -22.76 5.27
N LYS A 206 -2.03 -23.59 5.64
CA LYS A 206 -3.39 -23.16 6.02
C LYS A 206 -3.64 -23.31 7.53
N HIS A 207 -2.65 -23.77 8.29
CA HIS A 207 -2.79 -24.07 9.70
C HIS A 207 -2.26 -22.91 10.56
N PRO A 208 -3.14 -22.07 11.15
CA PRO A 208 -2.71 -20.85 11.84
C PRO A 208 -1.81 -21.12 13.05
N GLY A 209 -2.12 -22.15 13.86
CA GLY A 209 -1.30 -22.52 15.01
C GLY A 209 0.13 -22.94 14.64
N LEU A 210 0.30 -23.86 13.70
CA LEU A 210 1.61 -24.32 13.21
C LEU A 210 2.50 -23.15 12.76
N LEU A 211 1.96 -22.27 11.92
CA LEU A 211 2.68 -21.13 11.38
C LEU A 211 3.05 -20.13 12.49
N HIS A 212 2.11 -19.81 13.37
CA HIS A 212 2.32 -18.92 14.51
C HIS A 212 3.43 -19.44 15.45
N ILE A 213 3.32 -20.69 15.91
CA ILE A 213 4.30 -21.28 16.85
C ILE A 213 5.70 -21.38 16.21
N TYR A 214 5.79 -21.58 14.89
CA TYR A 214 7.08 -21.57 14.20
C TYR A 214 7.73 -20.19 14.19
N ILE A 215 6.97 -19.10 14.04
CA ILE A 215 7.50 -17.72 14.13
C ILE A 215 8.13 -17.51 15.51
N HIS A 216 7.38 -17.79 16.59
CA HIS A 216 7.90 -17.66 17.96
C HIS A 216 9.16 -18.51 18.21
N LEU A 217 9.23 -19.70 17.61
CA LEU A 217 10.41 -20.55 17.75
C LEU A 217 11.66 -19.93 17.11
N ILE A 218 11.53 -19.25 15.97
CA ILE A 218 12.68 -18.84 15.16
C ILE A 218 13.06 -17.36 15.29
N GLU A 219 12.20 -16.50 15.85
CA GLU A 219 12.46 -15.06 15.99
C GLU A 219 13.73 -14.74 16.80
N MET A 220 13.97 -15.50 17.87
CA MET A 220 15.18 -15.40 18.70
C MET A 220 16.41 -16.12 18.10
N SER A 221 16.24 -16.85 17.01
CA SER A 221 17.33 -17.66 16.43
C SER A 221 18.31 -16.80 15.62
N PRO A 222 19.52 -17.30 15.31
CA PRO A 222 20.41 -16.61 14.37
C PRO A 222 19.91 -16.64 12.91
N PHE A 223 18.78 -17.30 12.62
CA PHE A 223 18.24 -17.48 11.27
C PHE A 223 16.74 -17.13 11.20
N PRO A 224 16.32 -15.90 11.56
CA PRO A 224 14.91 -15.50 11.51
C PRO A 224 14.32 -15.58 10.09
N GLU A 225 15.16 -15.58 9.05
CA GLU A 225 14.77 -15.69 7.65
C GLU A 225 14.06 -17.03 7.33
N LEU A 226 14.27 -18.07 8.15
CA LEU A 226 13.58 -19.36 7.99
C LEU A 226 12.06 -19.23 8.13
N GLY A 227 11.58 -18.26 8.91
CA GLY A 227 10.16 -18.06 9.17
C GLY A 227 9.44 -17.17 8.15
N LEU A 228 10.13 -16.55 7.18
CA LEU A 228 9.49 -15.61 6.25
C LEU A 228 8.37 -16.25 5.41
N ARG A 229 8.60 -17.47 4.89
CA ARG A 229 7.56 -18.19 4.14
C ARG A 229 6.36 -18.57 5.02
N PRO A 230 6.55 -19.17 6.22
CA PRO A 230 5.46 -19.36 7.16
C PRO A 230 4.71 -18.06 7.53
N ALA A 231 5.43 -16.97 7.75
CA ALA A 231 4.85 -15.66 8.05
C ALA A 231 3.98 -15.15 6.90
N ASP A 232 4.44 -15.23 5.65
CA ASP A 232 3.66 -14.83 4.48
C ASP A 232 2.35 -15.62 4.32
N HIS A 233 2.35 -16.90 4.67
CA HIS A 233 1.14 -17.71 4.68
C HIS A 233 0.20 -17.42 5.86
N LEU A 234 0.75 -16.90 6.97
CA LEU A 234 -0.04 -16.51 8.12
C LEU A 234 -0.76 -15.17 7.91
N ARG A 235 -0.17 -14.27 7.09
CA ARG A 235 -0.78 -12.98 6.74
C ARG A 235 -2.18 -13.20 6.17
N ASP A 236 -3.16 -12.49 6.73
CA ASP A 236 -4.57 -12.52 6.32
C ASP A 236 -5.29 -13.88 6.51
N LEU A 237 -4.63 -14.91 7.07
CA LEU A 237 -5.25 -16.23 7.28
C LEU A 237 -6.37 -16.19 8.33
N VAL A 238 -6.21 -15.34 9.36
CA VAL A 238 -7.19 -15.13 10.43
C VAL A 238 -7.47 -13.62 10.56
N PRO A 239 -8.29 -13.03 9.67
CA PRO A 239 -8.35 -11.57 9.48
C PRO A 239 -8.70 -10.76 10.73
N ASP A 240 -9.61 -11.25 11.59
CA ASP A 240 -10.03 -10.52 12.79
C ASP A 240 -9.26 -10.93 14.06
N ALA A 241 -8.16 -11.70 13.94
CA ALA A 241 -7.26 -11.98 15.06
C ALA A 241 -6.03 -11.07 14.99
N GLY A 242 -6.04 -9.98 15.76
CA GLY A 242 -4.98 -8.96 15.70
C GLY A 242 -3.59 -9.52 15.98
N HIS A 243 -3.41 -10.28 17.07
CA HIS A 243 -2.12 -10.90 17.40
C HIS A 243 -1.55 -11.77 16.26
N VAL A 244 -2.36 -12.60 15.61
CA VAL A 244 -1.88 -13.46 14.50
C VAL A 244 -1.48 -12.65 13.27
N ASN A 245 -2.23 -11.59 12.94
CA ASN A 245 -1.85 -10.66 11.87
C ASN A 245 -0.57 -9.88 12.20
N HIS A 246 -0.32 -9.66 13.49
CA HIS A 246 0.85 -8.98 14.00
C HIS A 246 2.11 -9.87 13.93
N MET A 247 2.00 -11.17 14.20
CA MET A 247 3.14 -12.11 14.31
C MET A 247 4.16 -12.05 13.16
N PRO A 248 3.77 -11.96 11.87
CA PRO A 248 4.73 -11.78 10.78
C PRO A 248 5.69 -10.60 10.98
N SER A 249 5.24 -9.53 11.64
CA SER A 249 6.03 -8.32 11.86
C SER A 249 7.26 -8.55 12.75
N HIS A 250 7.24 -9.55 13.64
CA HIS A 250 8.39 -9.92 14.46
C HIS A 250 9.60 -10.23 13.58
N LEU A 251 9.38 -11.01 12.51
CA LEU A 251 10.41 -11.36 11.56
C LEU A 251 10.74 -10.20 10.62
N ASP A 252 9.72 -9.48 10.15
CA ASP A 252 9.89 -8.34 9.26
C ASP A 252 10.85 -7.29 9.86
N VAL A 253 10.68 -6.96 11.15
CA VAL A 253 11.56 -6.03 11.87
C VAL A 253 12.99 -6.57 11.98
N LEU A 254 13.17 -7.86 12.27
CA LEU A 254 14.50 -8.48 12.39
C LEU A 254 15.25 -8.57 11.05
N VAL A 255 14.54 -8.75 9.93
CA VAL A 255 15.16 -8.82 8.59
C VAL A 255 15.23 -7.45 7.89
N GLY A 256 14.70 -6.40 8.51
CA GLY A 256 14.73 -5.05 7.96
C GLY A 256 13.67 -4.77 6.89
N ASP A 257 12.57 -5.53 6.85
CA ASP A 257 11.41 -5.22 6.01
C ASP A 257 10.38 -4.39 6.80
N TYR A 258 10.78 -3.18 7.18
CA TYR A 258 9.94 -2.28 7.97
C TYR A 258 8.61 -1.92 7.28
N ARG A 259 8.56 -1.99 5.94
CA ARG A 259 7.33 -1.74 5.16
C ARG A 259 6.29 -2.84 5.40
N SER A 260 6.72 -4.10 5.35
CA SER A 260 5.84 -5.23 5.66
C SER A 260 5.44 -5.24 7.13
N ALA A 261 6.37 -4.87 8.03
CA ALA A 261 6.08 -4.72 9.46
C ALA A 261 4.99 -3.66 9.73
N VAL A 262 5.11 -2.45 9.15
CA VAL A 262 4.08 -1.40 9.25
C VAL A 262 2.73 -1.90 8.75
N ARG A 263 2.68 -2.55 7.58
CA ARG A 263 1.44 -3.06 7.00
C ARG A 263 0.77 -4.13 7.87
N ALA A 264 1.55 -5.10 8.36
CA ALA A 264 1.05 -6.18 9.21
C ALA A 264 0.43 -5.61 10.49
N ASN A 265 1.15 -4.68 11.12
CA ASN A 265 0.71 -4.02 12.34
C ASN A 265 -0.52 -3.13 12.16
N GLN A 266 -0.63 -2.39 11.04
CA GLN A 266 -1.83 -1.60 10.74
C GLN A 266 -3.08 -2.48 10.62
N ARG A 267 -2.96 -3.64 9.96
CA ARG A 267 -4.06 -4.62 9.86
C ARG A 267 -4.40 -5.24 11.22
N ALA A 268 -3.38 -5.60 11.99
CA ALA A 268 -3.55 -6.12 13.34
C ALA A 268 -4.25 -5.11 14.25
N ALA A 269 -3.88 -3.83 14.19
CA ALA A 269 -4.52 -2.77 14.98
C ALA A 269 -6.01 -2.61 14.63
N ILE A 270 -6.39 -2.70 13.36
CA ILE A 270 -7.79 -2.68 12.93
C ILE A 270 -8.57 -3.88 13.53
N ALA A 271 -7.98 -5.08 13.51
CA ALA A 271 -8.58 -6.26 14.11
C ALA A 271 -8.72 -6.13 15.64
N ASP A 272 -7.69 -5.62 16.31
CA ASP A 272 -7.70 -5.39 17.76
C ASP A 272 -8.73 -4.32 18.17
N GLU A 273 -8.88 -3.26 17.38
CA GLU A 273 -9.89 -2.21 17.61
C GLU A 273 -11.31 -2.74 17.42
N LYS A 274 -11.52 -3.61 16.44
CA LYS A 274 -12.80 -4.30 16.28
C LYS A 274 -13.13 -5.14 17.52
N TYR A 275 -12.14 -5.83 18.09
CA TYR A 275 -12.33 -6.58 19.34
C TYR A 275 -12.60 -5.65 20.52
N LEU A 276 -11.82 -4.57 20.66
CA LEU A 276 -11.99 -3.55 21.70
C LEU A 276 -13.38 -2.90 21.66
N ALA A 277 -13.84 -2.49 20.48
CA ALA A 277 -15.14 -1.82 20.31
C ALA A 277 -16.31 -2.67 20.81
N ARG A 278 -16.15 -4.00 20.82
CA ARG A 278 -17.19 -4.94 21.23
C ARG A 278 -17.03 -5.44 22.66
N GLU A 279 -15.83 -5.85 23.05
CA GLU A 279 -15.57 -6.55 24.32
C GLU A 279 -15.03 -5.61 25.42
N GLY A 280 -14.68 -4.38 25.04
CA GLY A 280 -14.15 -3.36 25.93
C GLY A 280 -12.67 -3.56 26.29
N PRO A 281 -12.08 -2.59 27.01
CA PRO A 281 -10.64 -2.56 27.28
C PRO A 281 -10.21 -3.38 28.51
N PHE A 282 -11.14 -3.77 29.40
CA PHE A 282 -10.83 -4.45 30.67
C PHE A 282 -10.61 -5.95 30.51
N ASN A 283 -9.51 -6.32 29.88
CA ASN A 283 -9.05 -7.69 29.73
C ASN A 283 -7.55 -7.74 29.41
N PHE A 284 -6.91 -8.88 29.64
CA PHE A 284 -5.48 -9.08 29.38
C PHE A 284 -5.12 -8.89 27.89
N TYR A 285 -6.07 -9.09 26.96
CA TYR A 285 -5.84 -8.88 25.53
C TYR A 285 -5.49 -7.42 25.19
N SER A 286 -5.79 -6.46 26.06
CA SER A 286 -5.29 -5.09 25.92
C SER A 286 -3.77 -4.99 25.90
N VAL A 287 -3.03 -5.90 26.57
CA VAL A 287 -1.56 -5.95 26.49
C VAL A 287 -1.11 -6.27 25.06
N TYR A 288 -1.75 -7.26 24.42
CA TYR A 288 -1.46 -7.60 23.02
C TYR A 288 -1.83 -6.47 22.07
N ARG A 289 -2.98 -5.80 22.26
CA ARG A 289 -3.34 -4.60 21.48
C ARG A 289 -2.28 -3.51 21.60
N MET A 290 -1.80 -3.24 22.81
CA MET A 290 -0.77 -2.21 23.01
C MET A 290 0.55 -2.59 22.34
N HIS A 291 0.92 -3.86 22.43
CA HIS A 291 2.08 -4.39 21.73
C HIS A 291 1.97 -4.25 20.20
N THR A 292 0.79 -4.49 19.62
CA THR A 292 0.53 -4.24 18.19
C THR A 292 0.81 -2.79 17.81
N TYR A 293 0.30 -1.81 18.56
CA TYR A 293 0.60 -0.40 18.29
C TYR A 293 2.08 -0.08 18.52
N HIS A 294 2.69 -0.59 19.58
CA HIS A 294 4.09 -0.33 19.89
C HIS A 294 5.01 -0.80 18.76
N SER A 295 4.78 -2.01 18.23
CA SER A 295 5.53 -2.52 17.08
C SER A 295 5.26 -1.74 15.79
N LEU A 296 4.03 -1.27 15.56
CA LEU A 296 3.72 -0.35 14.47
C LEU A 296 4.60 0.91 14.54
N ILE A 297 4.62 1.56 15.71
CA ILE A 297 5.38 2.78 15.96
C ILE A 297 6.87 2.52 15.74
N TYR A 298 7.37 1.38 16.23
CA TYR A 298 8.77 0.98 16.06
C TYR A 298 9.15 0.85 14.58
N ALA A 299 8.37 0.08 13.81
CA ALA A 299 8.62 -0.11 12.39
C ALA A 299 8.52 1.22 11.62
N ALA A 300 7.56 2.07 11.95
CA ALA A 300 7.39 3.38 11.35
C ALA A 300 8.59 4.31 11.61
N MET A 301 9.11 4.37 12.85
CA MET A 301 10.33 5.13 13.17
C MET A 301 11.57 4.64 12.41
N PHE A 302 11.67 3.35 12.13
CA PHE A 302 12.79 2.74 11.40
C PHE A 302 12.66 2.91 9.88
N ALA A 303 11.43 3.05 9.38
CA ALA A 303 11.13 3.37 8.00
C ALA A 303 11.14 4.89 7.71
N GLY A 304 11.29 5.75 8.73
CA GLY A 304 11.20 7.21 8.57
C GLY A 304 9.77 7.70 8.30
N GLN A 305 8.76 6.99 8.81
CA GLN A 305 7.34 7.33 8.68
C GLN A 305 6.82 8.02 9.95
N LYS A 306 7.08 9.32 10.06
CA LYS A 306 6.65 10.19 11.17
C LYS A 306 5.14 10.14 11.36
N GLN A 307 4.37 10.25 10.29
CA GLN A 307 2.93 10.35 10.40
C GLN A 307 2.31 9.03 10.88
N ALA A 308 2.74 7.91 10.31
CA ALA A 308 2.29 6.59 10.76
C ALA A 308 2.63 6.32 12.23
N ALA A 309 3.80 6.77 12.71
CA ALA A 309 4.19 6.66 14.10
C ALA A 309 3.28 7.49 15.03
N PHE A 310 2.95 8.73 14.66
CA PHE A 310 2.05 9.58 15.46
C PHE A 310 0.59 9.11 15.44
N GLU A 311 0.08 8.66 14.30
CA GLU A 311 -1.28 8.10 14.24
C GLU A 311 -1.42 6.87 15.13
N ALA A 312 -0.41 6.01 15.14
CA ALA A 312 -0.39 4.82 15.98
C ALA A 312 -0.27 5.18 17.47
N VAL A 313 0.57 6.14 17.85
CA VAL A 313 0.72 6.55 19.26
C VAL A 313 -0.53 7.27 19.78
N ASP A 314 -1.18 8.08 18.96
CA ASP A 314 -2.46 8.73 19.29
C ASP A 314 -3.56 7.68 19.57
N ARG A 315 -3.68 6.66 18.71
CA ARG A 315 -4.65 5.56 18.89
C ARG A 315 -4.31 4.68 20.09
N MET A 316 -3.03 4.41 20.32
CA MET A 316 -2.57 3.64 21.47
C MET A 316 -2.99 4.32 22.78
N GLU A 317 -2.66 5.60 22.95
CA GLU A 317 -3.01 6.39 24.14
C GLU A 317 -4.53 6.52 24.31
N ALA A 318 -5.28 6.75 23.22
CA ALA A 318 -6.73 6.88 23.26
C ALA A 318 -7.46 5.60 23.73
N THR A 319 -6.83 4.43 23.59
CA THR A 319 -7.44 3.14 23.98
C THR A 319 -6.93 2.62 25.33
N LEU A 320 -6.23 3.45 26.11
CA LEU A 320 -5.79 3.16 27.47
C LEU A 320 -6.50 4.08 28.50
N PRO A 321 -7.73 3.74 28.92
CA PRO A 321 -8.40 4.52 29.96
C PRO A 321 -7.64 4.45 31.29
N LYS A 322 -7.69 5.54 32.08
CA LYS A 322 -6.94 5.69 33.34
C LYS A 322 -7.22 4.54 34.32
N GLU A 323 -8.44 4.01 34.35
CA GLU A 323 -8.82 2.90 35.22
C GLU A 323 -8.09 1.60 34.86
N LEU A 324 -7.94 1.30 33.56
CA LEU A 324 -7.18 0.15 33.09
C LEU A 324 -5.70 0.35 33.40
N LEU A 325 -5.16 1.52 33.08
CA LEU A 325 -3.79 1.91 33.37
C LEU A 325 -3.46 1.73 34.85
N SER A 326 -4.35 2.14 35.75
CA SER A 326 -4.16 1.99 37.20
C SER A 326 -4.19 0.52 37.64
N ALA A 327 -5.05 -0.30 37.03
CA ALA A 327 -5.19 -1.71 37.39
C ALA A 327 -4.01 -2.57 36.92
N MET A 328 -3.33 -2.17 35.84
CA MET A 328 -2.27 -2.96 35.19
C MET A 328 -0.96 -2.16 35.01
N ALA A 329 -0.74 -1.13 35.82
CA ALA A 329 0.32 -0.14 35.62
C ALA A 329 1.70 -0.77 35.38
N ASP A 330 2.01 -1.85 36.08
CA ASP A 330 3.28 -2.59 35.97
C ASP A 330 3.57 -3.14 34.56
N TYR A 331 2.54 -3.34 33.71
CA TYR A 331 2.70 -3.93 32.37
C TYR A 331 2.33 -3.00 31.22
N ILE A 332 1.54 -1.94 31.46
CA ILE A 332 1.01 -1.11 30.37
C ILE A 332 1.31 0.38 30.51
N GLU A 333 1.86 0.85 31.63
CA GLU A 333 2.13 2.29 31.76
C GLU A 333 3.28 2.78 30.90
N PHE A 334 4.27 1.92 30.60
CA PHE A 334 5.36 2.31 29.73
C PHE A 334 4.89 2.71 28.31
N PHE A 335 3.78 2.18 27.81
CA PHE A 335 3.23 2.57 26.50
C PHE A 335 2.90 4.06 26.42
N MET A 336 2.54 4.69 27.55
CA MET A 336 2.30 6.13 27.62
C MET A 336 3.59 6.98 27.48
N SER A 337 4.77 6.35 27.59
CA SER A 337 6.07 7.02 27.39
C SER A 337 6.53 7.04 25.94
N VAL A 338 5.93 6.23 25.06
CA VAL A 338 6.36 6.00 23.68
C VAL A 338 6.37 7.29 22.85
N ARG A 339 5.40 8.19 23.05
CA ARG A 339 5.34 9.47 22.33
C ARG A 339 6.63 10.29 22.44
N ALA A 340 7.25 10.30 23.62
CA ALA A 340 8.49 11.02 23.85
C ALA A 340 9.63 10.49 22.93
N HIS A 341 9.69 9.17 22.73
CA HIS A 341 10.67 8.55 21.83
C HIS A 341 10.40 8.88 20.36
N VAL A 342 9.13 8.88 19.94
CA VAL A 342 8.75 9.30 18.58
C VAL A 342 9.19 10.74 18.32
N MET A 343 8.92 11.65 19.27
CA MET A 343 9.32 13.06 19.16
C MET A 343 10.84 13.24 19.11
N VAL A 344 11.60 12.48 19.92
CA VAL A 344 13.07 12.50 19.88
C VAL A 344 13.59 12.01 18.53
N ARG A 345 13.06 10.90 18.01
CA ARG A 345 13.49 10.33 16.73
C ARG A 345 13.32 11.31 15.57
N PHE A 346 12.23 12.05 15.55
CA PHE A 346 11.89 13.00 14.48
C PHE A 346 12.31 14.45 14.79
N GLY A 347 13.13 14.66 15.81
CA GLY A 347 13.71 15.96 16.13
C GLY A 347 12.72 17.07 16.46
N MET A 348 11.58 16.74 17.08
CA MET A 348 10.52 17.68 17.45
C MET A 348 10.87 18.43 18.74
N TRP A 349 11.97 19.18 18.74
CA TRP A 349 12.58 19.69 19.97
C TRP A 349 11.70 20.74 20.66
N GLU A 350 11.14 21.68 19.90
CA GLU A 350 10.29 22.76 20.40
C GLU A 350 9.02 22.20 21.04
N GLU A 351 8.31 21.31 20.34
CA GLU A 351 7.08 20.70 20.85
C GLU A 351 7.36 19.84 22.08
N LEU A 352 8.53 19.18 22.12
CA LEU A 352 8.95 18.37 23.26
C LEU A 352 9.27 19.26 24.47
N ILE A 353 9.89 20.42 24.26
CA ILE A 353 10.11 21.42 25.33
C ILE A 353 8.77 21.91 25.90
N GLU A 354 7.73 22.04 25.07
CA GLU A 354 6.41 22.51 25.48
C GLU A 354 5.50 21.41 26.07
N ILE A 355 5.79 20.12 25.82
CA ILE A 355 4.91 19.03 26.24
C ILE A 355 4.62 19.05 27.75
N ALA A 356 3.35 18.86 28.13
CA ALA A 356 2.95 18.86 29.53
C ALA A 356 3.46 17.61 30.26
N ILE A 357 3.88 17.79 31.52
CA ILE A 357 4.19 16.68 32.42
C ILE A 357 2.90 16.20 33.11
N PRO A 358 2.57 14.90 33.08
CA PRO A 358 1.43 14.36 33.82
C PRO A 358 1.42 14.73 35.30
N SER A 359 0.25 15.06 35.84
CA SER A 359 0.10 15.55 37.22
C SER A 359 0.14 14.45 38.30
N ASP A 360 0.06 13.17 37.91
CA ASP A 360 -0.02 12.01 38.80
C ASP A 360 1.28 11.20 38.70
N PRO A 361 2.30 11.51 39.52
CA PRO A 361 3.64 10.96 39.37
C PRO A 361 3.83 9.54 39.89
N ASP A 362 2.84 9.01 40.60
CA ASP A 362 2.86 7.63 41.08
C ASP A 362 2.31 6.69 40.01
N LEU A 363 1.26 7.11 39.28
CA LEU A 363 0.74 6.35 38.15
C LEU A 363 1.67 6.42 36.95
N TYR A 364 1.99 7.63 36.48
CA TYR A 364 2.75 7.90 35.24
C TYR A 364 4.27 7.98 35.48
N CYS A 365 4.81 7.17 36.40
CA CYS A 365 6.20 7.31 36.83
C CYS A 365 7.21 7.07 35.69
N MET A 366 6.97 6.08 34.82
CA MET A 366 7.86 5.81 33.67
C MET A 366 7.74 6.93 32.62
N THR A 367 6.51 7.34 32.34
CA THR A 367 6.20 8.41 31.39
C THR A 367 6.86 9.72 31.79
N ILE A 368 6.75 10.14 33.05
CA ILE A 368 7.35 11.39 33.55
C ILE A 368 8.88 11.33 33.51
N ALA A 369 9.49 10.20 33.89
CA ALA A 369 10.93 10.04 33.78
C ALA A 369 11.37 10.19 32.31
N THR A 370 10.68 9.51 31.39
CA THR A 370 10.99 9.57 29.96
C THR A 370 10.80 10.98 29.37
N LEU A 371 9.76 11.70 29.78
CA LEU A 371 9.54 13.09 29.34
C LEU A 371 10.63 14.05 29.84
N HIS A 372 11.11 13.89 31.08
CA HIS A 372 12.25 14.71 31.55
C HIS A 372 13.55 14.35 30.83
N TYR A 373 13.79 13.07 30.54
CA TYR A 373 14.90 12.63 29.69
C TYR A 373 14.83 13.32 28.32
N ALA A 374 13.69 13.18 27.64
CA ALA A 374 13.51 13.69 26.30
C ALA A 374 13.59 15.23 26.25
N LYS A 375 13.01 15.93 27.24
CA LYS A 375 13.14 17.39 27.37
C LYS A 375 14.59 17.81 27.57
N GLY A 376 15.35 17.04 28.35
CA GLY A 376 16.78 17.27 28.55
C GLY A 376 17.57 17.14 27.25
N VAL A 377 17.29 16.11 26.44
CA VAL A 377 17.86 15.94 25.10
C VAL A 377 17.45 17.08 24.18
N ALA A 378 16.18 17.49 24.16
CA ALA A 378 15.70 18.60 23.34
C ALA A 378 16.41 19.93 23.68
N TYR A 379 16.49 20.29 24.96
CA TYR A 379 17.23 21.50 25.38
C TYR A 379 18.73 21.42 25.04
N ALA A 380 19.35 20.24 25.14
CA ALA A 380 20.74 20.06 24.73
C ALA A 380 20.89 20.24 23.21
N ALA A 381 20.02 19.60 22.41
CA ALA A 381 20.01 19.70 20.96
C ALA A 381 19.82 21.14 20.46
N THR A 382 19.01 21.95 21.15
CA THR A 382 18.80 23.38 20.84
C THR A 382 19.82 24.32 21.51
N GLY A 383 20.91 23.79 22.09
CA GLY A 383 22.00 24.57 22.68
C GLY A 383 21.73 25.20 24.05
N ASN A 384 20.57 24.96 24.67
CA ASN A 384 20.23 25.48 26.00
C ASN A 384 20.67 24.51 27.11
N VAL A 385 21.99 24.45 27.32
CA VAL A 385 22.62 23.60 28.33
C VAL A 385 22.08 23.81 29.76
N PRO A 386 21.86 25.05 30.26
CA PRO A 386 21.33 25.26 31.61
C PRO A 386 19.97 24.59 31.85
N ASP A 387 19.06 24.65 30.87
CA ASP A 387 17.76 24.00 31.00
C ASP A 387 17.85 22.47 30.81
N ALA A 388 18.76 22.00 29.95
CA ALA A 388 19.06 20.58 29.82
C ALA A 388 19.54 19.98 31.17
N GLU A 389 20.41 20.68 31.89
CA GLU A 389 20.86 20.29 33.23
C GLU A 389 19.72 20.26 34.26
N ARG A 390 18.83 21.26 34.20
CA ARG A 390 17.64 21.29 35.05
C ARG A 390 16.75 20.07 34.78
N GLN A 391 16.53 19.72 33.51
CA GLN A 391 15.76 18.53 33.14
C GLN A 391 16.48 17.24 33.55
N ARG A 392 17.81 17.18 33.49
CA ARG A 392 18.59 16.05 34.01
C ARG A 392 18.36 15.81 35.50
N GLU A 393 18.34 16.85 36.33
CA GLU A 393 18.07 16.69 37.75
C GLU A 393 16.62 16.27 38.03
N LEU A 394 15.66 16.81 37.27
CA LEU A 394 14.26 16.37 37.32
C LEU A 394 14.10 14.90 36.90
N TYR A 395 14.80 14.49 35.85
CA TYR A 395 14.87 13.11 35.39
C TYR A 395 15.43 12.19 36.46
N ARG A 396 16.56 12.53 37.08
CA ARG A 396 17.17 11.76 38.18
C ARG A 396 16.23 11.62 39.38
N ALA A 397 15.43 12.65 39.67
CA ALA A 397 14.41 12.59 40.72
C ALA A 397 13.21 11.71 40.31
N ALA A 398 12.73 11.81 39.07
CA ALA A 398 11.62 11.02 38.55
C ALA A 398 11.96 9.53 38.44
N ARG A 399 13.15 9.18 37.93
CA ARG A 399 13.64 7.80 37.80
C ARG A 399 13.60 7.04 39.13
N LYS A 400 13.90 7.70 40.26
CA LYS A 400 13.84 7.07 41.61
C LYS A 400 12.44 6.66 42.03
N ARG A 401 11.39 7.15 41.37
CA ARG A 401 9.99 6.80 41.65
C ARG A 401 9.52 5.58 40.87
N VAL A 402 10.23 5.19 39.80
CA VAL A 402 9.87 4.02 39.00
C VAL A 402 10.20 2.75 39.79
N PRO A 403 9.22 1.89 40.13
CA PRO A 403 9.48 0.68 40.89
C PRO A 403 10.10 -0.41 40.01
N ASP A 404 10.85 -1.33 40.63
CA ASP A 404 11.41 -2.52 39.97
C ASP A 404 10.35 -3.47 39.37
N THR A 405 9.07 -3.29 39.75
CA THR A 405 7.93 -4.05 39.21
C THR A 405 7.43 -3.52 37.88
N ARG A 406 7.86 -2.32 37.44
CA ARG A 406 7.44 -1.71 36.18
C ARG A 406 8.23 -2.33 35.03
N LEU A 407 7.52 -2.90 34.05
CA LEU A 407 8.08 -3.72 32.98
C LEU A 407 7.67 -3.17 31.61
N ASP A 408 8.64 -3.15 30.69
CA ASP A 408 8.41 -3.33 29.26
C ASP A 408 8.90 -4.75 28.96
N TRP A 409 7.96 -5.69 29.02
CA TRP A 409 8.26 -7.11 29.17
C TRP A 409 9.20 -7.64 28.06
N PRO A 410 10.29 -8.36 28.40
CA PRO A 410 10.69 -8.84 29.73
C PRO A 410 11.63 -7.92 30.51
N ASN A 411 11.96 -6.74 30.00
CA ASN A 411 12.92 -5.82 30.59
C ASN A 411 12.29 -4.94 31.67
N LYS A 412 13.09 -4.57 32.67
CA LYS A 412 12.65 -3.63 33.70
C LYS A 412 12.78 -2.20 33.19
N CYS A 413 11.77 -1.38 33.43
CA CYS A 413 11.82 0.05 33.08
C CYS A 413 13.00 0.77 33.74
N VAL A 414 13.41 0.38 34.96
CA VAL A 414 14.59 0.98 35.64
C VAL A 414 15.92 0.72 34.93
N GLU A 415 16.04 -0.38 34.18
CA GLU A 415 17.19 -0.75 33.36
C GLU A 415 17.17 0.02 32.03
N ILE A 416 15.99 0.14 31.40
CA ILE A 416 15.76 0.97 30.20
C ILE A 416 16.11 2.44 30.50
N LEU A 417 15.68 2.96 31.65
CA LEU A 417 16.08 4.29 32.10
C LEU A 417 17.59 4.39 32.42
N GLY A 418 18.29 3.27 32.63
CA GLY A 418 19.75 3.26 32.66
C GLY A 418 20.35 3.74 31.34
N VAL A 419 19.80 3.27 30.21
CA VAL A 419 20.19 3.71 28.86
C VAL A 419 19.95 5.21 28.68
N ALA A 420 18.76 5.67 29.06
CA ALA A 420 18.38 7.09 29.01
C ALA A 420 19.28 7.99 29.87
N SER A 421 19.74 7.52 31.04
CA SER A 421 20.67 8.26 31.90
C SER A 421 21.97 8.59 31.18
N GLU A 422 22.61 7.59 30.59
CA GLU A 422 23.89 7.75 29.90
C GLU A 422 23.72 8.50 28.57
N MET A 423 22.61 8.30 27.86
CA MET A 423 22.29 9.06 26.65
C MET A 423 22.17 10.56 26.96
N LEU A 424 21.41 10.93 28.01
CA LEU A 424 21.23 12.33 28.40
C LEU A 424 22.52 12.99 28.89
N ASP A 425 23.31 12.27 29.71
CA ASP A 425 24.60 12.77 30.16
C ASP A 425 25.55 12.98 28.97
N GLY A 426 25.57 12.05 28.02
CA GLY A 426 26.33 12.18 26.77
C GLY A 426 25.96 13.41 25.93
N GLU A 427 24.67 13.61 25.65
CA GLU A 427 24.16 14.76 24.89
C GLU A 427 24.50 16.10 25.58
N ILE A 428 24.32 16.19 26.90
CA ILE A 428 24.62 17.41 27.66
C ILE A 428 26.12 17.71 27.66
N GLU A 429 26.98 16.72 27.95
CA GLU A 429 28.43 16.93 27.96
C GLU A 429 28.97 17.27 26.56
N TYR A 430 28.38 16.69 25.50
CA TYR A 430 28.73 17.04 24.14
C TYR A 430 28.49 18.54 23.88
N ARG A 431 27.31 19.05 24.24
CA ARG A 431 26.91 20.45 24.04
C ARG A 431 27.62 21.42 24.99
N ARG A 432 28.21 20.92 26.09
CA ARG A 432 29.17 21.65 26.94
C ARG A 432 30.57 21.76 26.33
N GLY A 433 30.87 21.01 25.27
CA GLY A 433 32.20 20.90 24.68
C GLY A 433 33.12 19.89 25.38
N ASN A 434 32.59 19.08 26.31
CA ASN A 434 33.33 18.04 27.03
C ASN A 434 33.33 16.71 26.24
N TYR A 435 33.81 16.75 24.99
CA TYR A 435 33.63 15.65 24.02
C TYR A 435 34.13 14.27 24.49
N THR A 436 35.24 14.22 25.24
CA THR A 436 35.76 12.95 25.77
C THR A 436 34.76 12.28 26.72
N GLU A 437 34.22 13.05 27.67
CA GLU A 437 33.24 12.57 28.65
C GLU A 437 31.90 12.24 27.96
N ALA A 438 31.50 13.07 26.99
CA ALA A 438 30.32 12.82 26.17
C ALA A 438 30.37 11.46 25.46
N PHE A 439 31.46 11.17 24.77
CA PHE A 439 31.64 9.90 24.06
C PHE A 439 31.82 8.71 25.00
N GLU A 440 32.33 8.90 26.23
CA GLU A 440 32.33 7.86 27.26
C GLU A 440 30.90 7.49 27.70
N HIS A 441 30.07 8.49 27.99
CA HIS A 441 28.66 8.28 28.31
C HIS A 441 27.88 7.63 27.16
N LEU A 442 28.05 8.08 25.91
CA LEU A 442 27.36 7.50 24.77
C LEU A 442 27.76 6.04 24.52
N ARG A 443 29.05 5.69 24.67
CA ARG A 443 29.50 4.29 24.63
C ARG A 443 28.89 3.47 25.76
N ARG A 444 28.80 4.03 26.96
CA ARG A 444 28.14 3.35 28.09
C ARG A 444 26.65 3.15 27.85
N SER A 445 25.97 4.10 27.21
CA SER A 445 24.57 3.97 26.78
C SER A 445 24.41 2.78 25.81
N ILE A 446 25.32 2.64 24.83
CA ILE A 446 25.36 1.49 23.91
C ILE A 446 25.55 0.16 24.65
N GLU A 447 26.49 0.09 25.61
CA GLU A 447 26.71 -1.11 26.41
C GLU A 447 25.48 -1.53 27.22
N LEU A 448 24.73 -0.55 27.75
CA LEU A 448 23.50 -0.80 28.50
C LEU A 448 22.35 -1.24 27.58
N ASP A 449 22.23 -0.61 26.40
CA ASP A 449 21.23 -0.93 25.37
C ASP A 449 21.41 -2.37 24.85
N ASP A 450 22.63 -2.73 24.43
CA ASP A 450 23.00 -4.10 24.04
C ASP A 450 22.78 -5.12 25.15
N GLY A 451 22.98 -4.69 26.40
CA GLY A 451 22.89 -5.51 27.61
C GLY A 451 21.46 -5.78 28.09
N LEU A 452 20.45 -5.13 27.51
CA LEU A 452 19.06 -5.45 27.78
C LEU A 452 18.75 -6.91 27.38
N GLY A 453 17.70 -7.49 27.96
CA GLY A 453 17.14 -8.75 27.50
C GLY A 453 16.58 -8.62 26.08
N TYR A 454 16.40 -9.75 25.39
CA TYR A 454 15.69 -9.76 24.13
C TYR A 454 14.22 -9.38 24.35
N SER A 455 13.73 -8.46 23.54
CA SER A 455 12.34 -8.04 23.44
C SER A 455 12.01 -7.76 21.99
N GLU A 456 10.72 -7.87 21.67
CA GLU A 456 10.16 -7.60 20.35
C GLU A 456 9.00 -6.61 20.49
N PRO A 457 9.04 -5.43 19.85
CA PRO A 457 10.28 -4.81 19.37
C PRO A 457 11.25 -4.53 20.55
N TRP A 458 12.46 -4.08 20.24
CA TRP A 458 13.46 -3.79 21.29
C TRP A 458 12.96 -2.73 22.28
N SER A 459 13.30 -2.93 23.55
CA SER A 459 12.79 -2.09 24.64
C SER A 459 13.30 -0.65 24.62
N TRP A 460 14.47 -0.42 24.04
CA TRP A 460 14.93 0.92 23.73
C TRP A 460 14.57 1.27 22.28
N MET A 461 13.84 2.38 22.13
CA MET A 461 13.08 2.67 20.90
C MET A 461 13.92 3.21 19.73
N GLN A 462 15.10 3.76 20.00
CA GLN A 462 16.02 4.27 18.99
C GLN A 462 17.43 3.77 19.30
N PRO A 463 18.12 3.06 18.38
CA PRO A 463 19.45 2.54 18.68
C PRO A 463 20.37 3.65 19.18
N THR A 464 20.91 3.51 20.39
CA THR A 464 21.79 4.50 21.03
C THR A 464 23.01 4.85 20.18
N ARG A 465 23.45 3.86 19.40
CA ARG A 465 24.50 3.94 18.38
C ARG A 465 24.28 5.05 17.35
N HIS A 466 23.03 5.39 17.03
CA HIS A 466 22.72 6.43 16.05
C HIS A 466 23.15 7.80 16.54
N ALA A 467 22.84 8.15 17.79
CA ALA A 467 23.28 9.40 18.40
C ALA A 467 24.82 9.46 18.51
N TYR A 468 25.44 8.35 18.92
CA TYR A 468 26.90 8.25 19.00
C TYR A 468 27.58 8.45 17.63
N ALA A 469 27.14 7.74 16.59
CA ALA A 469 27.69 7.84 15.24
C ALA A 469 27.46 9.21 14.61
N ALA A 470 26.29 9.79 14.84
CA ALA A 470 25.95 11.16 14.43
C ALA A 470 26.95 12.19 15.00
N LEU A 471 27.19 12.15 16.30
CA LEU A 471 28.08 13.09 16.99
C LEU A 471 29.56 12.83 16.65
N LEU A 472 29.95 11.58 16.38
CA LEU A 472 31.27 11.26 15.81
C LEU A 472 31.45 11.90 14.43
N LEU A 473 30.43 11.80 13.57
CA LEU A 473 30.46 12.37 12.22
C LEU A 473 30.52 13.91 12.26
N GLU A 474 29.81 14.54 13.19
CA GLU A 474 29.85 15.99 13.45
C GLU A 474 31.27 16.45 13.83
N GLN A 475 32.00 15.67 14.64
CA GLN A 475 33.40 15.93 15.01
C GLN A 475 34.42 15.49 13.94
N GLY A 476 33.98 14.99 12.79
CA GLY A 476 34.85 14.53 11.71
C GLY A 476 35.53 13.18 11.95
N HIS A 477 35.08 12.41 12.95
CA HIS A 477 35.51 11.01 13.18
C HIS A 477 34.77 10.05 12.22
N VAL A 478 35.00 10.23 10.92
CA VAL A 478 34.19 9.59 9.87
C VAL A 478 34.37 8.07 9.85
N GLU A 479 35.58 7.54 10.00
CA GLU A 479 35.83 6.10 10.07
C GLU A 479 35.14 5.43 11.27
N ASP A 480 35.18 6.07 12.44
CA ASP A 480 34.55 5.54 13.66
C ASP A 480 33.02 5.54 13.50
N ALA A 481 32.44 6.62 12.95
CA ALA A 481 31.02 6.68 12.63
C ALA A 481 30.61 5.59 11.61
N ALA A 482 31.43 5.38 10.57
CA ALA A 482 31.18 4.33 9.58
C ALA A 482 31.13 2.94 10.21
N ALA A 483 32.07 2.64 11.13
CA ALA A 483 32.10 1.35 11.82
C ALA A 483 30.86 1.14 12.71
N VAL A 484 30.39 2.19 13.37
CA VAL A 484 29.18 2.12 14.21
C VAL A 484 27.93 1.84 13.36
N TYR A 485 27.73 2.56 12.25
CA TYR A 485 26.59 2.31 11.36
C TYR A 485 26.70 0.95 10.65
N GLN A 486 27.90 0.52 10.27
CA GLN A 486 28.13 -0.80 9.68
C GLN A 486 27.69 -1.92 10.62
N ALA A 487 28.07 -1.82 11.90
CA ALA A 487 27.69 -2.77 12.93
C ALA A 487 26.18 -2.77 13.16
N ASP A 488 25.56 -1.58 13.28
CA ASP A 488 24.11 -1.42 13.44
C ASP A 488 23.33 -2.09 12.30
N LEU A 489 23.76 -1.91 11.05
CA LEU A 489 23.14 -2.52 9.86
C LEU A 489 23.36 -4.04 9.75
N GLY A 490 24.20 -4.64 10.61
CA GLY A 490 24.57 -6.06 10.52
C GLY A 490 25.44 -6.40 9.31
N LEU A 491 26.18 -5.41 8.78
CA LEU A 491 27.11 -5.60 7.66
C LEU A 491 28.47 -6.18 8.10
N ASP A 492 28.67 -6.33 9.40
CA ASP A 492 29.76 -7.09 10.01
C ASP A 492 29.23 -8.02 11.12
N SER A 493 30.13 -8.69 11.82
CA SER A 493 29.80 -9.60 12.92
C SER A 493 30.01 -8.98 14.31
N THR A 494 30.06 -7.65 14.41
CA THR A 494 30.31 -6.94 15.68
C THR A 494 29.12 -7.11 16.62
N LEU A 495 27.90 -7.08 16.08
CA LEU A 495 26.66 -7.29 16.83
C LEU A 495 26.07 -8.67 16.61
N ILE A 496 25.48 -9.21 17.67
CA ILE A 496 24.64 -10.41 17.60
C ILE A 496 23.43 -10.14 16.70
N ARG A 497 22.90 -11.18 16.05
CA ARG A 497 21.85 -11.06 15.02
C ARG A 497 20.63 -10.25 15.48
N ALA A 498 20.23 -10.45 16.73
CA ALA A 498 19.09 -9.78 17.34
C ALA A 498 19.37 -8.36 17.84
N ARG A 499 20.55 -7.79 17.58
CA ARG A 499 20.88 -6.38 17.84
C ARG A 499 21.25 -5.63 16.56
N GLN A 500 21.05 -6.30 15.42
CA GLN A 500 21.23 -5.71 14.10
C GLN A 500 19.90 -5.15 13.62
N HIS A 501 19.96 -4.03 12.90
CA HIS A 501 18.85 -3.30 12.33
C HIS A 501 19.05 -3.19 10.80
N PRO A 502 18.97 -4.30 10.04
CA PRO A 502 19.13 -4.26 8.59
C PRO A 502 18.16 -3.27 7.95
N ASN A 503 18.60 -2.56 6.92
CA ASN A 503 17.81 -1.57 6.18
C ASN A 503 17.19 -0.43 7.01
N ASN A 504 17.65 -0.18 8.24
CA ASN A 504 17.20 0.98 9.02
C ASN A 504 17.58 2.26 8.27
N VAL A 505 16.60 3.07 7.87
CA VAL A 505 16.82 4.15 6.90
C VAL A 505 17.85 5.16 7.39
N TRP A 506 17.90 5.40 8.70
CA TRP A 506 18.79 6.35 9.35
C TRP A 506 20.24 5.84 9.40
N ALA A 507 20.42 4.54 9.67
CA ALA A 507 21.74 3.92 9.65
C ALA A 507 22.26 3.76 8.22
N LEU A 508 21.39 3.43 7.26
CA LEU A 508 21.74 3.41 5.83
C LEU A 508 22.22 4.78 5.35
N GLN A 509 21.50 5.86 5.72
CA GLN A 509 21.87 7.22 5.36
C GLN A 509 23.21 7.60 5.98
N GLY A 510 23.35 7.39 7.30
CA GLY A 510 24.59 7.70 8.01
C GLY A 510 25.80 6.92 7.48
N TYR A 511 25.63 5.62 7.20
CA TYR A 511 26.70 4.80 6.64
C TYR A 511 27.08 5.24 5.23
N HIS A 512 26.09 5.48 4.36
CA HIS A 512 26.34 5.95 3.00
C HIS A 512 27.09 7.29 3.00
N GLU A 513 26.69 8.24 3.84
CA GLU A 513 27.38 9.53 3.99
C GLU A 513 28.83 9.34 4.44
N CYS A 514 29.07 8.49 5.44
CA CYS A 514 30.43 8.16 5.86
C CYS A 514 31.26 7.57 4.71
N LEU A 515 30.71 6.62 3.94
CA LEU A 515 31.41 6.01 2.81
C LEU A 515 31.77 7.02 1.72
N VAL A 516 30.88 7.96 1.43
CA VAL A 516 31.13 9.05 0.47
C VAL A 516 32.24 9.97 0.96
N ARG A 517 32.19 10.43 2.22
CA ARG A 517 33.23 11.30 2.81
C ARG A 517 34.61 10.63 2.86
N LEU A 518 34.64 9.31 3.07
CA LEU A 518 35.88 8.50 3.06
C LEU A 518 36.40 8.19 1.65
N GLY A 519 35.66 8.55 0.60
CA GLY A 519 36.00 8.18 -0.79
C GLY A 519 35.84 6.69 -1.09
N ARG A 520 35.13 5.93 -0.25
CA ARG A 520 34.81 4.49 -0.40
C ARG A 520 33.64 4.29 -1.37
N ASN A 521 33.79 4.84 -2.58
CA ASN A 521 32.72 4.96 -3.58
C ASN A 521 32.13 3.61 -4.04
N GLU A 522 32.92 2.54 -4.04
CA GLU A 522 32.44 1.21 -4.42
C GLU A 522 31.45 0.65 -3.39
N GLU A 523 31.77 0.81 -2.10
CA GLU A 523 30.89 0.41 -1.00
C GLU A 523 29.65 1.31 -0.94
N ALA A 524 29.81 2.62 -1.12
CA ALA A 524 28.68 3.55 -1.19
C ALA A 524 27.70 3.15 -2.31
N ARG A 525 28.22 2.74 -3.48
CA ARG A 525 27.39 2.26 -4.61
C ARG A 525 26.62 0.97 -4.28
N ILE A 526 27.11 0.13 -3.38
CA ILE A 526 26.41 -1.09 -2.94
C ILE A 526 25.25 -0.74 -1.99
N ILE A 527 25.44 0.25 -1.13
CA ILE A 527 24.44 0.69 -0.14
C ILE A 527 23.37 1.58 -0.77
N ALA A 528 23.73 2.40 -1.78
CA ALA A 528 22.84 3.38 -2.39
C ALA A 528 21.47 2.82 -2.85
N PRO A 529 21.37 1.63 -3.48
CA PRO A 529 20.06 1.05 -3.83
C PRO A 529 19.19 0.68 -2.63
N GLN A 530 19.79 0.18 -1.54
CA GLN A 530 19.06 -0.16 -0.31
C GLN A 530 18.55 1.11 0.36
N LEU A 531 19.41 2.12 0.45
CA LEU A 531 19.07 3.46 0.95
C LEU A 531 17.95 4.09 0.12
N ALA A 532 18.03 4.06 -1.21
CA ALA A 532 17.00 4.63 -2.08
C ALA A 532 15.63 3.98 -1.87
N ILE A 533 15.58 2.66 -1.65
CA ILE A 533 14.33 1.95 -1.35
C ILE A 533 13.79 2.33 0.04
N ALA A 534 14.67 2.44 1.03
CA ALA A 534 14.29 2.79 2.40
C ALA A 534 13.82 4.25 2.51
N VAL A 535 14.45 5.19 1.79
CA VAL A 535 14.05 6.60 1.73
C VAL A 535 12.76 6.79 0.95
N ALA A 536 12.49 5.98 -0.08
CA ALA A 536 11.25 6.06 -0.87
C ALA A 536 9.98 5.61 -0.12
N VAL A 537 10.10 5.26 1.17
CA VAL A 537 8.95 5.03 2.06
C VAL A 537 8.95 5.95 3.29
N ALA A 538 9.91 6.86 3.41
CA ALA A 538 10.01 7.82 4.49
C ALA A 538 9.21 9.09 4.15
N ASP A 539 8.34 9.51 5.06
CA ASP A 539 7.49 10.70 4.90
C ASP A 539 8.18 11.99 5.40
N VAL A 540 9.42 11.88 5.89
CA VAL A 540 10.30 12.99 6.27
C VAL A 540 11.66 12.88 5.55
N PRO A 541 12.33 14.00 5.30
CA PRO A 541 13.72 13.98 4.85
C PRO A 541 14.60 13.20 5.84
N VAL A 542 15.30 12.18 5.36
CA VAL A 542 16.28 11.43 6.14
C VAL A 542 17.65 12.04 5.88
N THR A 543 18.01 13.06 6.65
CA THR A 543 19.31 13.74 6.57
C THR A 543 20.24 13.30 7.70
N ALA A 544 21.55 13.42 7.48
CA ALA A 544 22.52 13.26 8.56
C ALA A 544 22.48 14.52 9.45
N PRO A 545 22.57 14.39 10.79
CA PRO A 545 22.39 15.52 11.71
C PRO A 545 23.42 16.66 11.60
N ALA A 546 24.47 16.51 10.78
CA ALA A 546 25.47 17.55 10.53
C ALA A 546 24.98 18.73 9.67
N GLU A 547 23.77 18.68 9.09
CA GLU A 547 23.23 19.78 8.27
C GLU A 547 22.36 20.79 9.06
N ASN A 548 22.16 20.58 10.37
CA ASN A 548 21.39 21.50 11.22
C ASN A 548 22.19 22.71 11.77
N GLU A 549 23.40 22.98 11.29
CA GLU A 549 24.21 24.15 11.69
C GLU A 549 23.65 25.50 11.18
N ASN A 550 22.66 25.50 10.28
CA ASN A 550 22.08 26.75 9.75
C ASN A 550 21.01 27.40 10.64
N ALA A 551 20.63 26.81 11.78
CA ALA A 551 19.63 27.39 12.68
C ALA A 551 20.12 28.60 13.53
N VAL A 552 21.38 29.03 13.40
CA VAL A 552 21.99 30.06 14.28
C VAL A 552 22.39 31.36 13.55
N ILE A 553 22.26 31.45 12.22
CA ILE A 553 22.72 32.63 11.47
C ILE A 553 21.61 33.69 11.22
N ASP A 554 20.33 33.35 11.36
CA ASP A 554 19.21 34.24 10.97
C ASP A 554 18.77 35.30 12.02
N LEU A 555 19.48 35.46 13.13
CA LEU A 555 19.06 36.35 14.24
C LEU A 555 19.78 37.71 14.34
N VAL A 556 20.51 38.15 13.31
CA VAL A 556 21.28 39.42 13.37
C VAL A 556 21.00 40.41 12.22
N ALA A 557 20.07 40.14 11.31
CA ALA A 557 19.85 40.99 10.12
C ALA A 557 18.49 41.74 10.10
N GLU A 558 18.09 42.38 11.20
CA GLU A 558 16.93 43.28 11.20
C GLU A 558 17.26 44.64 11.86
N VAL A 559 18.02 45.49 11.16
CA VAL A 559 17.91 46.95 11.33
C VAL A 559 18.21 47.66 10.01
N VAL A 560 17.31 48.57 9.64
CA VAL A 560 17.42 49.71 8.69
C VAL A 560 17.17 49.44 7.18
N LEU A 561 15.97 49.77 6.67
CA LEU A 561 15.64 50.97 5.86
C LEU A 561 14.31 50.79 5.11
N GLU A 562 13.40 51.76 5.28
CA GLU A 562 12.15 51.95 4.54
C GLU A 562 12.42 52.41 3.10
N GLU A 563 11.79 51.79 2.08
CA GLU A 563 11.37 52.45 0.82
C GLU A 563 10.08 51.78 0.26
N GLU A 564 9.21 52.60 -0.36
CA GLU A 564 7.82 52.33 -0.77
C GLU A 564 7.65 51.30 -1.93
N PRO A 565 6.47 50.64 -2.07
CA PRO A 565 6.25 49.59 -3.07
C PRO A 565 5.75 50.11 -4.43
N ILE A 566 6.26 49.52 -5.51
CA ILE A 566 5.73 49.61 -6.88
C ILE A 566 4.73 48.46 -7.11
N SER A 567 3.61 48.79 -7.76
CA SER A 567 2.31 48.09 -7.76
C SER A 567 2.04 47.08 -8.89
N ASP A 568 1.29 46.01 -8.54
CA ASP A 568 0.05 45.49 -9.19
C ASP A 568 0.00 44.76 -10.55
N VAL A 569 1.07 44.13 -11.07
CA VAL A 569 0.92 43.27 -12.30
C VAL A 569 1.33 41.81 -12.10
N THR A 570 2.02 41.47 -11.01
CA THR A 570 2.51 40.11 -10.76
C THR A 570 1.56 39.21 -9.95
N SER A 571 0.55 39.77 -9.28
CA SER A 571 -0.34 39.01 -8.37
C SER A 571 -1.41 38.16 -9.07
N GLU A 572 -1.74 38.40 -10.35
CA GLU A 572 -2.69 37.57 -11.10
C GLU A 572 -2.06 36.28 -11.67
N ILE A 573 -0.73 36.18 -11.75
CA ILE A 573 -0.03 35.07 -12.42
C ILE A 573 0.23 33.90 -11.47
N GLU A 574 0.40 34.16 -10.16
CA GLU A 574 0.67 33.15 -9.11
C GLU A 574 -0.43 32.08 -8.99
N PRO A 575 -1.73 32.42 -8.79
CA PRO A 575 -2.75 31.39 -8.55
C PRO A 575 -2.97 30.45 -9.75
N PHE A 576 -2.63 30.88 -10.97
CA PHE A 576 -2.72 30.03 -12.15
C PHE A 576 -1.68 28.91 -12.17
N LEU A 577 -0.43 29.19 -11.75
CA LEU A 577 0.64 28.17 -11.70
C LEU A 577 0.35 27.14 -10.60
N ASP A 578 -0.15 27.58 -9.44
CA ASP A 578 -0.52 26.70 -8.32
C ASP A 578 -1.60 25.69 -8.70
N ASN A 579 -2.51 26.06 -9.60
CA ASN A 579 -3.54 25.14 -10.09
C ASN A 579 -3.03 24.17 -11.19
N MET A 580 -1.84 24.41 -11.74
CA MET A 580 -1.20 23.49 -12.71
C MET A 580 -0.29 22.46 -12.06
N ILE A 581 0.12 22.72 -10.83
CA ILE A 581 0.89 21.83 -9.97
C ILE A 581 0.29 20.42 -10.03
N GLY A 582 -1.01 20.24 -9.79
CA GLY A 582 -1.78 19.01 -10.03
C GLY A 582 -1.28 18.15 -11.19
N MET A 583 -1.18 18.75 -12.38
CA MET A 583 -1.06 18.04 -13.65
C MET A 583 0.37 17.68 -14.07
N VAL A 584 1.42 18.05 -13.33
CA VAL A 584 2.81 17.73 -13.73
C VAL A 584 3.04 16.22 -13.76
N SER A 585 2.46 15.48 -12.82
CA SER A 585 2.53 14.01 -12.84
C SER A 585 1.32 13.41 -13.57
N PRO A 586 1.52 12.33 -14.34
CA PRO A 586 0.50 11.78 -15.24
C PRO A 586 -0.71 11.16 -14.55
N PHE A 587 -0.67 10.83 -13.26
CA PHE A 587 -1.79 10.16 -12.59
C PHE A 587 -2.72 11.14 -11.84
N ALA A 588 -2.64 12.46 -12.08
CA ALA A 588 -3.20 13.47 -11.15
C ALA A 588 -4.68 13.31 -10.91
N GLY A 589 -5.10 13.25 -9.65
CA GLY A 589 -6.49 12.93 -9.31
C GLY A 589 -6.88 11.46 -9.50
N VAL A 590 -5.92 10.52 -9.62
CA VAL A 590 -6.21 9.08 -9.45
C VAL A 590 -6.40 8.79 -7.96
N HIS A 591 -7.56 8.25 -7.61
CA HIS A 591 -7.92 7.97 -6.22
C HIS A 591 -7.99 6.46 -5.99
N ASN A 592 -7.09 5.96 -5.14
CA ASN A 592 -7.11 4.55 -4.76
C ASN A 592 -8.23 4.29 -3.73
N LEU A 593 -9.35 3.73 -4.17
CA LEU A 593 -10.53 3.44 -3.35
C LEU A 593 -10.34 2.29 -2.35
N ASP A 594 -9.21 1.58 -2.40
CA ASP A 594 -8.84 0.59 -1.39
C ASP A 594 -8.11 1.21 -0.19
N LEU A 595 -7.68 2.46 -0.31
CA LEU A 595 -7.07 3.22 0.77
C LEU A 595 -8.13 4.12 1.43
N SER A 596 -8.04 4.32 2.75
CA SER A 596 -8.87 5.34 3.41
C SER A 596 -8.59 6.69 2.73
N PRO A 597 -9.57 7.60 2.59
CA PRO A 597 -9.31 8.98 2.19
C PRO A 597 -8.16 9.62 2.99
N ASP A 598 -8.01 9.21 4.26
CA ASP A 598 -6.95 9.66 5.16
C ASP A 598 -5.55 9.11 4.80
N TYR A 599 -5.45 7.99 4.09
CA TYR A 599 -4.16 7.43 3.63
C TYR A 599 -3.57 8.20 2.44
N LEU A 600 -4.40 8.93 1.68
CA LEU A 600 -3.97 9.67 0.50
C LEU A 600 -3.31 11.02 0.84
N SER A 601 -3.31 11.45 2.11
CA SER A 601 -2.59 12.65 2.55
C SER A 601 -1.18 12.37 3.09
N ILE A 602 -0.67 11.13 3.04
CA ILE A 602 0.38 10.68 3.99
C ILE A 602 1.53 9.89 3.36
N ALA A 603 1.38 9.27 2.18
CA ALA A 603 2.42 8.42 1.62
C ALA A 603 3.21 9.11 0.49
N ASP A 604 4.42 9.58 0.83
CA ASP A 604 5.62 9.87 0.04
C ASP A 604 5.53 10.56 -1.33
N GLY A 605 6.12 11.77 -1.39
CA GLY A 605 6.83 12.27 -2.57
C GLY A 605 5.99 12.73 -3.76
N ALA A 606 4.67 12.55 -3.74
CA ALA A 606 3.75 13.24 -4.65
C ALA A 606 3.29 14.60 -4.09
N HIS A 607 3.83 15.04 -2.95
CA HIS A 607 3.34 16.24 -2.26
C HIS A 607 3.92 17.58 -2.72
N GLN A 608 4.70 17.64 -3.79
CA GLN A 608 4.82 18.92 -4.49
C GLN A 608 3.78 19.13 -5.58
N ILE A 609 3.04 18.09 -6.00
CA ILE A 609 2.18 18.20 -7.19
C ILE A 609 0.71 17.77 -6.98
N TRP A 610 0.32 17.17 -5.85
CA TRP A 610 -0.97 16.44 -5.79
C TRP A 610 -1.92 16.76 -4.65
N GLY A 611 -1.51 17.64 -3.75
CA GLY A 611 -2.23 17.86 -2.49
C GLY A 611 -2.73 19.28 -2.25
N GLN A 612 -2.58 20.21 -3.19
CA GLN A 612 -3.09 21.58 -3.00
C GLN A 612 -4.48 21.83 -3.59
N LEU A 613 -5.16 20.82 -4.15
CA LEU A 613 -6.52 20.97 -4.71
C LEU A 613 -7.49 19.85 -4.30
N THR A 614 -7.44 19.41 -3.03
CA THR A 614 -8.62 18.82 -2.38
C THR A 614 -9.44 19.93 -1.70
N PRO A 615 -10.78 19.81 -1.69
CA PRO A 615 -11.69 20.96 -1.78
C PRO A 615 -11.70 21.85 -0.53
N HIS A 616 -11.77 23.17 -0.72
CA HIS A 616 -12.48 24.02 0.23
C HIS A 616 -13.91 23.50 0.35
N GLY A 617 -14.37 23.28 1.59
CA GLY A 617 -15.63 22.61 1.91
C GLY A 617 -16.92 23.35 1.53
N ASP A 618 -16.94 24.13 0.44
CA ASP A 618 -18.06 24.99 0.05
C ASP A 618 -18.60 24.78 -1.38
N ASP A 619 -18.05 23.90 -2.22
CA ASP A 619 -18.61 23.70 -3.57
C ASP A 619 -19.76 22.68 -3.60
N THR A 620 -20.95 23.23 -3.76
CA THR A 620 -22.23 22.55 -3.85
C THR A 620 -22.29 21.55 -5.01
N PHE A 621 -22.00 20.28 -4.76
CA PHE A 621 -22.84 19.23 -5.35
C PHE A 621 -24.24 19.49 -4.82
N GLU A 622 -25.20 19.80 -5.69
CA GLU A 622 -26.60 20.04 -5.29
C GLU A 622 -27.03 18.95 -4.30
N SER A 623 -27.11 19.34 -3.02
CA SER A 623 -27.56 18.45 -1.97
C SER A 623 -29.02 18.15 -2.27
N VAL A 624 -29.27 16.96 -2.80
CA VAL A 624 -30.62 16.52 -3.09
C VAL A 624 -31.40 16.55 -1.77
N PRO A 625 -32.50 17.33 -1.66
CA PRO A 625 -33.27 17.40 -0.43
C PRO A 625 -33.67 16.00 0.02
N ALA A 626 -33.60 15.74 1.33
CA ALA A 626 -33.80 14.43 1.98
C ALA A 626 -35.14 13.73 1.66
N HIS A 627 -36.03 14.35 0.88
CA HIS A 627 -37.29 13.78 0.40
C HIS A 627 -37.19 13.00 -0.93
N ASN A 628 -36.03 12.95 -1.61
CA ASN A 628 -35.88 12.30 -2.93
C ASN A 628 -35.07 10.98 -2.94
N VAL A 629 -34.81 10.39 -1.76
CA VAL A 629 -34.03 9.15 -1.53
C VAL A 629 -34.61 7.89 -2.23
N GLY A 630 -35.81 7.98 -2.84
CA GLY A 630 -36.49 6.85 -3.50
C GLY A 630 -36.14 6.60 -4.98
N SER A 631 -35.12 7.26 -5.56
CA SER A 631 -34.91 7.24 -7.03
C SER A 631 -33.66 6.54 -7.56
N SER A 632 -32.76 6.03 -6.71
CA SER A 632 -31.54 5.34 -7.15
C SER A 632 -31.84 4.08 -7.98
N VAL A 633 -31.24 3.98 -9.16
CA VAL A 633 -31.43 2.84 -10.06
C VAL A 633 -30.09 2.31 -10.55
N ILE A 634 -29.95 1.00 -10.60
CA ILE A 634 -28.81 0.33 -11.20
C ILE A 634 -29.23 -0.47 -12.42
N ARG A 635 -28.32 -0.51 -13.39
CA ARG A 635 -28.39 -1.32 -14.61
C ARG A 635 -28.11 -2.78 -14.29
N ALA A 636 -28.97 -3.69 -14.74
CA ALA A 636 -28.74 -5.13 -14.71
C ALA A 636 -29.28 -5.79 -15.98
N TYR A 637 -28.94 -7.06 -16.23
CA TYR A 637 -29.37 -7.81 -17.41
C TYR A 637 -30.00 -9.14 -16.99
N GLN A 638 -30.79 -9.76 -17.87
CA GLN A 638 -31.53 -11.01 -17.61
C GLN A 638 -30.86 -12.25 -18.22
N SER A 639 -29.82 -12.09 -19.03
CA SER A 639 -29.13 -13.21 -19.69
C SER A 639 -27.70 -12.87 -20.14
N GLU A 640 -26.91 -13.89 -20.47
CA GLU A 640 -25.59 -13.73 -21.11
C GLU A 640 -25.67 -12.97 -22.45
N ALA A 641 -26.74 -13.19 -23.22
CA ALA A 641 -26.92 -12.54 -24.52
C ALA A 641 -27.12 -11.01 -24.39
N GLU A 642 -27.82 -10.56 -23.35
CA GLU A 642 -27.97 -9.14 -23.05
C GLU A 642 -26.65 -8.51 -22.58
N ILE A 643 -25.88 -9.22 -21.75
CA ILE A 643 -24.54 -8.77 -21.32
C ILE A 643 -23.60 -8.67 -22.53
N ALA A 644 -23.63 -9.66 -23.43
CA ALA A 644 -22.86 -9.64 -24.67
C ALA A 644 -23.24 -8.43 -25.55
N ASN A 645 -24.54 -8.19 -25.75
CA ASN A 645 -25.02 -7.05 -26.52
C ASN A 645 -24.52 -5.72 -25.92
N ALA A 646 -24.64 -5.56 -24.60
CA ALA A 646 -24.15 -4.37 -23.90
C ALA A 646 -22.63 -4.21 -23.98
N TYR A 647 -21.86 -5.31 -23.94
CA TYR A 647 -20.42 -5.28 -24.19
C TYR A 647 -20.08 -4.70 -25.57
N TYR A 648 -20.78 -5.14 -26.63
CA TYR A 648 -20.54 -4.63 -27.99
C TYR A 648 -20.88 -3.13 -28.16
N ILE A 649 -21.81 -2.61 -27.36
CA ILE A 649 -22.19 -1.18 -27.38
C ILE A 649 -21.18 -0.33 -26.60
N TYR A 650 -20.88 -0.71 -25.35
CA TYR A 650 -20.20 0.19 -24.41
C TYR A 650 -18.72 -0.07 -24.22
N ILE A 651 -18.25 -1.30 -24.48
CA ILE A 651 -16.88 -1.71 -24.15
C ILE A 651 -16.07 -2.02 -25.41
N HIS A 652 -16.63 -2.83 -26.32
CA HIS A 652 -15.96 -3.30 -27.53
C HIS A 652 -15.35 -2.22 -28.42
N PRO A 653 -15.99 -1.04 -28.63
CA PRO A 653 -15.41 0.01 -29.48
C PRO A 653 -14.04 0.51 -29.00
N TYR A 654 -13.78 0.45 -27.69
CA TYR A 654 -12.52 0.88 -27.09
C TYR A 654 -11.65 -0.32 -26.68
N LEU A 655 -12.28 -1.46 -26.36
CA LEU A 655 -11.63 -2.66 -25.84
C LEU A 655 -12.13 -3.92 -26.56
N PRO A 656 -11.63 -4.21 -27.77
CA PRO A 656 -12.11 -5.32 -28.61
C PRO A 656 -11.51 -6.67 -28.18
N LEU A 657 -12.04 -7.20 -27.08
CA LEU A 657 -11.72 -8.51 -26.50
C LEU A 657 -12.30 -9.68 -27.30
N LEU A 658 -13.56 -9.57 -27.73
CA LEU A 658 -14.28 -10.66 -28.41
C LEU A 658 -14.18 -10.51 -29.94
N PRO A 659 -14.38 -11.59 -30.72
CA PRO A 659 -14.56 -11.51 -32.17
C PRO A 659 -15.79 -10.68 -32.58
N PRO A 660 -16.00 -10.42 -33.89
CA PRO A 660 -17.20 -9.73 -34.37
C PRO A 660 -18.49 -10.46 -33.97
N GLN A 661 -19.53 -9.70 -33.61
CA GLN A 661 -20.80 -10.25 -33.14
C GLN A 661 -21.49 -11.14 -34.21
N VAL A 662 -22.05 -12.27 -33.77
CA VAL A 662 -22.89 -13.13 -34.62
C VAL A 662 -24.34 -12.65 -34.59
N GLY A 663 -24.67 -11.67 -35.42
CA GLY A 663 -26.04 -11.11 -35.57
C GLY A 663 -26.08 -9.58 -35.50
N PRO A 664 -27.23 -8.95 -35.81
CA PRO A 664 -27.36 -7.50 -35.75
C PRO A 664 -27.31 -7.01 -34.29
N LEU A 665 -26.59 -5.92 -34.06
CA LEU A 665 -26.56 -5.22 -32.77
C LEU A 665 -27.98 -4.78 -32.39
N GLN A 666 -28.38 -5.05 -31.15
CA GLN A 666 -29.68 -4.66 -30.64
C GLN A 666 -29.56 -3.42 -29.76
N GLU A 667 -30.65 -2.67 -29.65
CA GLU A 667 -30.76 -1.60 -28.66
C GLU A 667 -30.55 -2.14 -27.24
N ASP A 668 -29.81 -1.41 -26.42
CA ASP A 668 -29.58 -1.77 -25.02
C ASP A 668 -30.89 -1.71 -24.21
N ARG A 669 -31.21 -2.79 -23.49
CA ARG A 669 -32.47 -2.93 -22.73
C ARG A 669 -32.21 -3.47 -21.32
N PRO A 670 -31.54 -2.69 -20.45
CA PRO A 670 -31.23 -3.14 -19.11
C PRO A 670 -32.49 -3.25 -18.25
N THR A 671 -32.50 -4.24 -17.37
CA THR A 671 -33.47 -4.33 -16.27
C THR A 671 -33.06 -3.36 -15.17
N MET A 672 -33.99 -2.49 -14.81
CA MET A 672 -33.79 -1.44 -13.84
C MET A 672 -34.04 -1.95 -12.42
N ILE A 673 -32.98 -2.06 -11.63
CA ILE A 673 -33.08 -2.53 -10.24
C ILE A 673 -33.10 -1.33 -9.29
N ARG A 674 -34.15 -1.29 -8.46
CA ARG A 674 -34.32 -0.33 -7.36
C ARG A 674 -34.24 -1.11 -6.05
N PRO A 675 -33.08 -1.17 -5.38
CA PRO A 675 -32.97 -1.86 -4.10
C PRO A 675 -33.89 -1.20 -3.07
N PHE A 676 -34.77 -1.97 -2.41
CA PHE A 676 -35.71 -1.47 -1.41
C PHE A 676 -35.09 -1.46 -0.01
N GLY A 677 -35.12 -0.31 0.68
CA GLY A 677 -34.91 -0.19 2.14
C GLY A 677 -33.53 0.33 2.58
N GLU A 678 -33.41 0.65 3.88
CA GLU A 678 -32.27 1.28 4.57
C GLU A 678 -30.93 0.49 4.52
N SER A 679 -30.87 -0.64 3.80
CA SER A 679 -29.65 -1.42 3.62
C SER A 679 -28.92 -1.03 2.34
N SER A 680 -27.79 -0.34 2.48
CA SER A 680 -26.90 0.09 1.39
C SER A 680 -26.02 -1.02 0.80
N GLN A 681 -26.25 -2.30 1.13
CA GLN A 681 -25.37 -3.40 0.74
C GLN A 681 -25.85 -4.13 -0.52
N ALA A 682 -24.97 -4.19 -1.53
CA ALA A 682 -25.19 -4.98 -2.75
C ALA A 682 -25.31 -6.47 -2.43
N ALA A 683 -26.31 -7.13 -3.02
CA ALA A 683 -26.52 -8.57 -2.87
C ALA A 683 -26.88 -9.23 -4.20
N LYS A 684 -26.34 -10.43 -4.43
CA LYS A 684 -26.61 -11.25 -5.61
C LYS A 684 -28.11 -11.52 -5.81
N SER A 685 -28.88 -11.64 -4.73
CA SER A 685 -30.34 -11.86 -4.77
C SER A 685 -31.13 -10.72 -5.36
N HIS A 686 -30.54 -9.52 -5.48
CA HIS A 686 -31.19 -8.36 -6.12
C HIS A 686 -31.02 -8.36 -7.64
N MET A 687 -30.11 -9.18 -8.18
CA MET A 687 -29.87 -9.23 -9.62
C MET A 687 -30.89 -10.18 -10.29
N PRO A 688 -31.50 -9.78 -11.41
CA PRO A 688 -32.49 -10.60 -12.12
C PRO A 688 -31.85 -11.82 -12.78
N TYR A 689 -30.56 -11.71 -13.12
CA TYR A 689 -29.71 -12.80 -13.58
C TYR A 689 -28.32 -12.63 -12.97
N TRP A 690 -27.69 -13.75 -12.64
CA TRP A 690 -26.33 -13.77 -12.14
C TRP A 690 -25.43 -14.54 -13.12
N PRO A 691 -24.41 -13.90 -13.71
CA PRO A 691 -23.57 -14.55 -14.71
C PRO A 691 -22.79 -15.73 -14.13
N THR A 692 -22.50 -16.71 -14.98
CA THR A 692 -21.88 -17.98 -14.55
C THR A 692 -20.38 -18.05 -14.86
N SER A 693 -19.91 -17.37 -15.91
CA SER A 693 -18.50 -17.34 -16.28
C SER A 693 -17.74 -16.16 -15.65
N SER A 694 -16.44 -16.33 -15.42
CA SER A 694 -15.56 -15.26 -14.93
C SER A 694 -15.60 -14.01 -15.82
N LEU A 695 -15.63 -14.20 -17.14
CA LEU A 695 -15.66 -13.12 -18.12
C LEU A 695 -16.96 -12.33 -18.05
N SER A 696 -18.10 -13.01 -18.00
CA SER A 696 -19.42 -12.36 -17.90
C SER A 696 -19.57 -11.56 -16.61
N LEU A 697 -19.03 -12.09 -15.50
CA LEU A 697 -18.97 -11.38 -14.22
C LEU A 697 -18.07 -10.14 -14.31
N ALA A 698 -16.89 -10.25 -14.93
CA ALA A 698 -15.97 -9.12 -15.10
C ALA A 698 -16.58 -8.01 -15.98
N LEU A 699 -17.24 -8.39 -17.08
CA LEU A 699 -17.96 -7.45 -17.94
C LEU A 699 -19.12 -6.78 -17.19
N SER A 700 -19.87 -7.53 -16.37
CA SER A 700 -20.94 -6.99 -15.54
C SER A 700 -20.41 -5.96 -14.52
N ALA A 701 -19.21 -6.16 -13.98
CA ALA A 701 -18.57 -5.21 -13.08
C ALA A 701 -18.29 -3.86 -13.75
N MET A 702 -17.92 -3.85 -15.04
CA MET A 702 -17.74 -2.63 -15.82
C MET A 702 -19.08 -2.02 -16.24
N LEU A 703 -20.02 -2.83 -16.71
CA LEU A 703 -21.30 -2.37 -17.23
C LEU A 703 -22.19 -1.73 -16.16
N VAL A 704 -22.20 -2.25 -14.92
CA VAL A 704 -23.03 -1.71 -13.84
C VAL A 704 -22.64 -0.29 -13.41
N LEU A 705 -21.40 0.14 -13.70
CA LEU A 705 -20.94 1.51 -13.46
C LEU A 705 -21.60 2.51 -14.42
N ILE A 706 -22.02 2.06 -15.60
CA ILE A 706 -22.59 2.91 -16.66
C ILE A 706 -24.02 3.29 -16.27
N PRO A 707 -24.32 4.60 -16.10
CA PRO A 707 -25.66 5.06 -15.81
C PRO A 707 -26.67 4.67 -16.89
N THR A 708 -27.95 4.78 -16.52
CA THR A 708 -29.08 4.48 -17.41
C THR A 708 -29.77 5.78 -17.82
N THR A 709 -30.60 5.75 -18.86
CA THR A 709 -31.42 6.91 -19.29
C THR A 709 -32.48 7.33 -18.28
N GLU A 710 -32.85 6.46 -17.35
CA GLU A 710 -33.79 6.78 -16.29
C GLU A 710 -33.13 7.30 -15.00
N ASP A 711 -31.80 7.26 -14.91
CA ASP A 711 -31.07 7.82 -13.78
C ASP A 711 -31.03 9.35 -13.91
N LYS A 712 -31.83 10.02 -13.10
CA LYS A 712 -31.96 11.48 -13.10
C LYS A 712 -30.75 12.19 -12.47
N PHE A 713 -29.99 11.49 -11.63
CA PHE A 713 -28.87 12.06 -10.87
C PHE A 713 -27.66 11.10 -10.90
N PRO A 714 -27.11 10.80 -12.09
CA PRO A 714 -26.06 9.79 -12.26
C PRO A 714 -24.73 10.18 -11.62
N MET A 715 -24.56 11.40 -11.14
CA MET A 715 -23.35 11.84 -10.42
C MET A 715 -23.60 12.05 -8.93
N ALA A 716 -24.80 11.76 -8.42
CA ALA A 716 -25.08 11.83 -6.99
C ALA A 716 -24.27 10.76 -6.24
N GLU A 717 -23.72 11.13 -5.08
CA GLU A 717 -22.88 10.27 -4.25
C GLU A 717 -23.55 8.93 -3.91
N THR A 718 -24.85 8.95 -3.60
CA THR A 718 -25.64 7.75 -3.32
C THR A 718 -25.73 6.80 -4.52
N ASN A 719 -25.84 7.33 -5.74
CA ASN A 719 -25.91 6.54 -6.98
C ASN A 719 -24.53 6.01 -7.40
N LEU A 720 -23.47 6.79 -7.18
CA LEU A 720 -22.08 6.35 -7.36
C LEU A 720 -21.73 5.22 -6.38
N ALA A 721 -21.98 5.42 -5.08
CA ALA A 721 -21.76 4.41 -4.04
C ALA A 721 -22.54 3.11 -4.30
N LEU A 722 -23.79 3.22 -4.77
CA LEU A 722 -24.60 2.06 -5.10
C LEU A 722 -24.00 1.27 -6.25
N ARG A 723 -23.66 1.91 -7.38
CA ARG A 723 -23.02 1.21 -8.52
C ARG A 723 -21.65 0.65 -8.16
N ARG A 724 -20.85 1.37 -7.37
CA ARG A 724 -19.57 0.89 -6.82
C ARG A 724 -19.74 -0.41 -6.06
N SER A 725 -20.74 -0.49 -5.19
CA SER A 725 -20.99 -1.68 -4.37
C SER A 725 -21.33 -2.92 -5.21
N TYR A 726 -22.14 -2.77 -6.26
CA TYR A 726 -22.45 -3.87 -7.18
C TYR A 726 -21.29 -4.20 -8.13
N ALA A 727 -20.56 -3.20 -8.62
CA ALA A 727 -19.37 -3.41 -9.44
C ALA A 727 -18.33 -4.23 -8.68
N GLN A 728 -18.11 -3.90 -7.39
CA GLN A 728 -17.22 -4.65 -6.51
C GLN A 728 -17.72 -6.07 -6.26
N LEU A 729 -19.03 -6.26 -6.06
CA LEU A 729 -19.63 -7.58 -5.92
C LEU A 729 -19.38 -8.46 -7.15
N PHE A 730 -19.58 -7.91 -8.35
CA PHE A 730 -19.28 -8.62 -9.61
C PHE A 730 -17.78 -8.87 -9.79
N ALA A 731 -16.91 -7.90 -9.50
CA ALA A 731 -15.47 -8.03 -9.65
C ALA A 731 -14.87 -9.10 -8.72
N HIS A 732 -15.30 -9.16 -7.46
CA HIS A 732 -14.87 -10.22 -6.53
C HIS A 732 -15.33 -11.61 -7.00
N ALA A 733 -16.57 -11.73 -7.47
CA ALA A 733 -17.08 -12.98 -8.00
C ALA A 733 -16.36 -13.40 -9.29
N ALA A 734 -16.04 -12.44 -10.16
CA ALA A 734 -15.28 -12.68 -11.39
C ALA A 734 -13.87 -13.21 -11.09
N LEU A 735 -13.19 -12.64 -10.10
CA LEU A 735 -11.85 -13.08 -9.71
C LEU A 735 -11.88 -14.50 -9.14
N ALA A 736 -12.79 -14.78 -8.21
CA ALA A 736 -12.95 -16.13 -7.64
C ALA A 736 -13.31 -17.17 -8.72
N ALA A 737 -14.17 -16.80 -9.67
CA ALA A 737 -14.50 -17.64 -10.82
C ALA A 737 -13.30 -17.84 -11.74
N ALA A 738 -12.50 -16.81 -12.01
CA ALA A 738 -11.30 -16.91 -12.85
C ALA A 738 -10.24 -17.82 -12.23
N GLU A 739 -10.04 -17.75 -10.91
CA GLU A 739 -9.13 -18.66 -10.18
C GLU A 739 -9.61 -20.12 -10.29
N THR A 740 -10.91 -20.36 -10.07
CA THR A 740 -11.50 -21.70 -10.21
C THR A 740 -11.37 -22.23 -11.64
N GLU A 741 -11.73 -21.41 -12.63
CA GLU A 741 -11.60 -21.77 -14.05
C GLU A 741 -10.14 -22.02 -14.44
N THR A 742 -9.18 -21.28 -13.86
CA THR A 742 -7.74 -21.49 -14.10
C THR A 742 -7.25 -22.81 -13.52
N ASP A 743 -7.66 -23.15 -12.30
CA ASP A 743 -7.33 -24.44 -11.67
C ASP A 743 -7.88 -25.62 -12.48
N ASP A 744 -9.10 -25.47 -13.03
CA ASP A 744 -9.76 -26.48 -13.86
C ASP A 744 -9.09 -26.67 -15.25
N LEU A 745 -8.30 -25.70 -15.71
CA LEU A 745 -7.54 -25.80 -16.98
C LEU A 745 -6.31 -26.71 -16.87
N VAL A 746 -5.69 -26.80 -15.68
CA VAL A 746 -4.44 -27.54 -15.46
C VAL A 746 -4.56 -29.06 -15.71
N PRO A 747 -5.65 -29.75 -15.31
CA PRO A 747 -5.89 -31.15 -15.69
C PRO A 747 -6.19 -31.33 -17.19
N ALA A 748 -6.92 -30.40 -17.80
CA ALA A 748 -7.39 -30.51 -19.19
C ALA A 748 -6.26 -30.42 -20.23
N LEU A 749 -5.21 -29.64 -19.95
CA LEU A 749 -4.01 -29.50 -20.79
C LEU A 749 -3.17 -30.80 -20.93
N LYS A 750 -3.37 -31.78 -20.03
CA LYS A 750 -2.68 -33.10 -20.09
C LYS A 750 -3.37 -34.12 -20.98
N THR A 751 -4.61 -33.87 -21.39
CA THR A 751 -5.37 -34.71 -22.31
C THR A 751 -5.47 -34.00 -23.65
N ASN A 752 -4.92 -34.57 -24.73
CA ASN A 752 -5.02 -34.02 -26.09
C ASN A 752 -6.49 -33.91 -26.52
N LEU A 753 -7.12 -32.75 -26.31
CA LEU A 753 -8.49 -32.49 -26.72
C LEU A 753 -8.51 -32.02 -28.18
N THR A 754 -8.42 -32.98 -29.09
CA THR A 754 -8.77 -32.75 -30.50
C THR A 754 -10.27 -32.85 -30.76
N GLU A 755 -11.08 -33.33 -29.80
CA GLU A 755 -12.53 -33.44 -29.93
C GLU A 755 -13.19 -33.24 -28.55
N THR A 756 -13.50 -31.99 -28.19
CA THR A 756 -14.57 -31.68 -27.23
C THR A 756 -15.52 -30.68 -27.88
N GLU A 757 -16.08 -31.11 -29.01
CA GLU A 757 -17.44 -30.71 -29.32
C GLU A 757 -18.36 -31.35 -28.27
N SER A 758 -19.28 -30.58 -27.70
CA SER A 758 -20.27 -30.95 -26.68
C SER A 758 -19.83 -30.92 -25.21
N LEU A 759 -19.87 -29.73 -24.62
CA LEU A 759 -20.38 -29.48 -23.26
C LEU A 759 -20.79 -27.99 -23.19
N GLY A 760 -22.08 -27.71 -23.40
CA GLY A 760 -22.75 -26.44 -23.04
C GLY A 760 -22.49 -25.21 -23.94
N LEU A 761 -23.39 -24.97 -24.89
CA LEU A 761 -23.56 -23.69 -25.59
C LEU A 761 -24.24 -22.66 -24.64
N ASP A 762 -23.53 -22.13 -23.64
CA ASP A 762 -24.00 -21.04 -22.77
C ASP A 762 -22.92 -19.94 -22.59
N GLY A 763 -22.12 -19.67 -23.62
CA GLY A 763 -21.08 -18.63 -23.60
C GLY A 763 -21.51 -17.29 -24.19
N LEU A 764 -20.89 -16.18 -23.74
CA LEU A 764 -21.04 -14.81 -24.27
C LEU A 764 -20.94 -14.71 -25.80
N HIS A 765 -20.12 -15.55 -26.43
CA HIS A 765 -19.91 -15.56 -27.87
C HIS A 765 -19.59 -16.98 -28.38
N PRO A 766 -20.22 -17.46 -29.49
CA PRO A 766 -20.09 -18.84 -29.98
C PRO A 766 -18.72 -19.19 -30.57
N GLN A 767 -17.84 -18.20 -30.75
CA GLN A 767 -16.46 -18.36 -31.21
C GLN A 767 -15.42 -18.09 -30.10
N VAL A 768 -15.86 -17.91 -28.86
CA VAL A 768 -14.95 -17.75 -27.71
C VAL A 768 -14.99 -19.03 -26.90
N PRO A 769 -13.92 -19.86 -26.93
CA PRO A 769 -13.86 -21.09 -26.15
C PRO A 769 -13.75 -20.76 -24.65
N ILE A 770 -14.36 -21.58 -23.80
CA ILE A 770 -14.48 -21.33 -22.35
C ILE A 770 -13.11 -21.18 -21.66
N GLN A 771 -12.07 -21.80 -22.22
CA GLN A 771 -10.70 -21.72 -21.71
C GLN A 771 -10.10 -20.31 -21.77
N LEU A 772 -10.66 -19.42 -22.60
CA LEU A 772 -10.22 -18.01 -22.66
C LEU A 772 -10.91 -17.12 -21.63
N SER A 773 -12.01 -17.58 -21.01
CA SER A 773 -12.76 -16.81 -20.02
C SER A 773 -11.88 -16.26 -18.89
N PRO A 774 -11.04 -17.05 -18.19
CA PRO A 774 -10.24 -16.51 -17.09
C PRO A 774 -9.19 -15.51 -17.55
N VAL A 775 -8.58 -15.71 -18.72
CA VAL A 775 -7.60 -14.77 -19.31
C VAL A 775 -8.26 -13.43 -19.61
N LEU A 776 -9.40 -13.45 -20.33
CA LEU A 776 -10.12 -12.24 -20.71
C LEU A 776 -10.74 -11.54 -19.48
N ALA A 777 -11.24 -12.30 -18.51
CA ALA A 777 -11.74 -11.77 -17.24
C ALA A 777 -10.64 -11.00 -16.49
N LEU A 778 -9.43 -11.56 -16.39
CA LEU A 778 -8.30 -10.89 -15.75
C LEU A 778 -7.86 -9.62 -16.50
N VAL A 779 -7.96 -9.57 -17.83
CA VAL A 779 -7.73 -8.34 -18.62
C VAL A 779 -8.77 -7.27 -18.28
N VAL A 780 -10.06 -7.63 -18.22
CA VAL A 780 -11.14 -6.70 -17.83
C VAL A 780 -10.95 -6.22 -16.39
N LEU A 781 -10.64 -7.14 -15.46
CA LEU A 781 -10.40 -6.81 -14.07
C LEU A 781 -9.18 -5.91 -13.89
N ALA A 782 -8.11 -6.08 -14.68
CA ALA A 782 -6.97 -5.16 -14.64
C ALA A 782 -7.40 -3.72 -14.97
N ILE A 783 -8.24 -3.54 -16.00
CA ILE A 783 -8.77 -2.22 -16.37
C ILE A 783 -9.71 -1.69 -15.29
N TYR A 784 -10.55 -2.54 -14.71
CA TYR A 784 -11.43 -2.18 -13.59
C TYR A 784 -10.64 -1.68 -12.36
N GLU A 785 -9.58 -2.40 -11.97
CA GLU A 785 -8.72 -2.03 -10.83
C GLU A 785 -8.09 -0.64 -11.04
N TYR A 786 -7.69 -0.31 -12.28
CA TYR A 786 -7.18 1.02 -12.59
C TYR A 786 -8.28 2.09 -12.68
N CYS A 787 -9.27 1.90 -13.56
CA CYS A 787 -10.24 2.94 -13.88
C CYS A 787 -11.21 3.17 -12.72
N GLN A 788 -11.75 2.10 -12.13
CA GLN A 788 -12.75 2.22 -11.07
C GLN A 788 -12.12 2.30 -9.69
N ARG A 789 -11.08 1.51 -9.39
CA ARG A 789 -10.49 1.46 -8.03
C ARG A 789 -9.29 2.36 -7.85
N GLY A 790 -8.68 2.89 -8.92
CA GLY A 790 -7.43 3.67 -8.84
C GLY A 790 -6.24 2.85 -8.33
N ASN A 791 -6.33 1.52 -8.34
CA ASN A 791 -5.34 0.62 -7.78
C ASN A 791 -4.44 0.05 -8.88
N ILE A 792 -3.40 0.83 -9.21
CA ILE A 792 -2.45 0.49 -10.27
C ILE A 792 -1.71 -0.81 -9.91
N SER A 793 -1.30 -1.02 -8.65
CA SER A 793 -0.66 -2.26 -8.19
C SER A 793 -1.50 -3.52 -8.45
N ARG A 794 -2.80 -3.48 -8.13
CA ARG A 794 -3.71 -4.60 -8.44
C ARG A 794 -3.92 -4.77 -9.93
N MET A 795 -4.04 -3.69 -10.71
CA MET A 795 -4.06 -3.78 -12.18
C MET A 795 -2.88 -4.60 -12.72
N ARG A 796 -1.65 -4.31 -12.26
CA ARG A 796 -0.46 -5.05 -12.69
C ARG A 796 -0.50 -6.51 -12.23
N ALA A 797 -0.94 -6.78 -11.00
CA ALA A 797 -1.12 -8.14 -10.52
C ALA A 797 -2.07 -8.95 -11.42
N ARG A 798 -3.24 -8.39 -11.77
CA ARG A 798 -4.21 -9.03 -12.70
C ARG A 798 -3.64 -9.21 -14.10
N GLY A 799 -2.95 -8.20 -14.64
CA GLY A 799 -2.28 -8.29 -15.94
C GLY A 799 -1.19 -9.38 -15.98
N ASN A 800 -0.43 -9.51 -14.89
CA ASN A 800 0.60 -10.54 -14.75
C ASN A 800 -0.01 -11.95 -14.60
N GLN A 801 -1.15 -12.06 -13.93
CA GLN A 801 -1.91 -13.31 -13.84
C GLN A 801 -2.47 -13.70 -15.22
N ALA A 802 -3.01 -12.72 -15.97
CA ALA A 802 -3.54 -12.95 -17.31
C ALA A 802 -2.47 -13.46 -18.27
N ILE A 803 -1.27 -12.86 -18.29
CA ILE A 803 -0.18 -13.28 -19.20
C ILE A 803 0.32 -14.67 -18.84
N THR A 804 0.43 -14.99 -17.55
CA THR A 804 0.84 -16.33 -17.09
C THR A 804 -0.18 -17.37 -17.55
N THR A 805 -1.47 -17.12 -17.28
CA THR A 805 -2.57 -18.01 -17.66
C THR A 805 -2.64 -18.20 -19.19
N ALA A 806 -2.46 -17.13 -19.97
CA ALA A 806 -2.43 -17.18 -21.43
C ALA A 806 -1.25 -18.00 -21.97
N MET A 807 -0.08 -17.89 -21.32
CA MET A 807 1.08 -18.69 -21.67
C MET A 807 0.88 -20.17 -21.34
N ASP A 808 0.27 -20.49 -20.20
CA ASP A 808 -0.01 -21.86 -19.76
C ASP A 808 -0.95 -22.61 -20.72
N ILE A 809 -1.96 -21.93 -21.27
CA ILE A 809 -2.82 -22.48 -22.33
C ILE A 809 -2.24 -22.34 -23.74
N SER A 810 -0.97 -21.95 -23.87
CA SER A 810 -0.21 -21.90 -25.12
C SER A 810 -0.78 -21.01 -26.23
N ILE A 811 -1.56 -19.97 -25.90
CA ILE A 811 -2.07 -19.05 -26.94
C ILE A 811 -1.03 -18.01 -27.41
N HIS A 812 0.21 -18.11 -26.92
CA HIS A 812 1.37 -17.33 -27.38
C HIS A 812 2.11 -17.99 -28.56
N THR A 813 1.80 -19.26 -28.85
CA THR A 813 2.44 -20.07 -29.90
C THR A 813 1.48 -20.52 -30.99
N LEU A 814 0.46 -19.70 -31.31
CA LEU A 814 -0.51 -20.05 -32.35
C LEU A 814 0.15 -20.03 -33.73
N ASP A 815 -0.18 -21.01 -34.57
CA ASP A 815 0.27 -21.05 -35.94
C ASP A 815 -0.62 -20.19 -36.87
N SER A 816 -0.27 -20.17 -38.17
CA SER A 816 -1.04 -19.44 -39.19
C SER A 816 -2.35 -20.14 -39.60
N THR A 817 -2.64 -21.34 -39.07
CA THR A 817 -3.86 -22.07 -39.42
C THR A 817 -5.07 -21.42 -38.76
N THR A 818 -6.11 -21.18 -39.55
CA THR A 818 -7.31 -20.49 -39.07
C THR A 818 -8.37 -21.52 -38.70
N THR A 819 -8.61 -21.65 -37.40
CA THR A 819 -9.76 -22.38 -36.83
C THR A 819 -10.88 -21.40 -36.50
N ARG A 820 -12.07 -21.93 -36.19
CA ARG A 820 -13.22 -21.12 -35.74
C ARG A 820 -12.99 -20.33 -34.44
N TYR A 821 -11.92 -20.61 -33.69
CA TYR A 821 -11.59 -19.95 -32.41
C TYR A 821 -10.32 -19.09 -32.49
N SER A 822 -9.57 -19.18 -33.59
CA SER A 822 -8.24 -18.55 -33.71
C SER A 822 -8.30 -17.04 -33.52
N GLU A 823 -9.38 -16.38 -33.95
CA GLU A 823 -9.52 -14.94 -33.76
C GLU A 823 -9.67 -14.55 -32.28
N ALA A 824 -10.50 -15.28 -31.53
CA ALA A 824 -10.65 -15.06 -30.09
C ALA A 824 -9.33 -15.28 -29.34
N GLN A 825 -8.58 -16.33 -29.69
CA GLN A 825 -7.29 -16.62 -29.07
C GLN A 825 -6.24 -15.54 -29.37
N ARG A 826 -6.19 -15.03 -30.61
CA ARG A 826 -5.32 -13.92 -31.00
C ARG A 826 -5.67 -12.64 -30.24
N ARG A 827 -6.96 -12.26 -30.21
CA ARG A 827 -7.42 -11.07 -29.47
C ARG A 827 -7.09 -11.19 -27.99
N ALA A 828 -7.33 -12.35 -27.38
CA ALA A 828 -6.96 -12.62 -25.98
C ALA A 828 -5.45 -12.40 -25.74
N TRP A 829 -4.58 -13.05 -26.53
CA TRP A 829 -3.13 -12.91 -26.37
C TRP A 829 -2.64 -11.46 -26.50
N TRP A 830 -3.01 -10.79 -27.59
CA TRP A 830 -2.52 -9.44 -27.86
C TRP A 830 -3.11 -8.38 -26.91
N MET A 831 -4.34 -8.56 -26.45
CA MET A 831 -4.90 -7.72 -25.39
C MET A 831 -4.23 -7.95 -24.03
N THR A 832 -3.83 -9.19 -23.73
CA THR A 832 -3.04 -9.48 -22.53
C THR A 832 -1.65 -8.84 -22.59
N ILE A 833 -0.96 -8.92 -23.73
CA ILE A 833 0.32 -8.20 -23.92
C ILE A 833 0.12 -6.69 -23.78
N TRP A 834 -0.93 -6.15 -24.40
CA TRP A 834 -1.25 -4.73 -24.35
C TRP A 834 -1.50 -4.25 -22.91
N ILE A 835 -2.27 -4.98 -22.10
CA ILE A 835 -2.53 -4.59 -20.71
C ILE A 835 -1.28 -4.70 -19.85
N THR A 836 -0.40 -5.68 -20.11
CA THR A 836 0.90 -5.78 -19.43
C THR A 836 1.76 -4.56 -19.74
N TYR A 837 1.85 -4.13 -21.00
CA TYR A 837 2.59 -2.94 -21.41
C TYR A 837 1.98 -1.64 -20.86
N LEU A 838 0.65 -1.53 -20.86
CA LEU A 838 -0.03 -0.40 -20.22
C LEU A 838 0.34 -0.36 -18.74
N SER A 839 0.19 -1.48 -18.01
CA SER A 839 0.53 -1.54 -16.58
C SER A 839 2.01 -1.22 -16.31
N SER A 840 2.91 -1.63 -17.21
CA SER A 840 4.35 -1.36 -17.13
C SER A 840 4.70 0.10 -17.36
N SER A 841 3.99 0.75 -18.29
CA SER A 841 4.11 2.20 -18.51
C SER A 841 3.64 2.98 -17.29
N LEU A 842 2.57 2.52 -16.62
CA LEU A 842 2.05 3.15 -15.40
C LEU A 842 2.93 2.89 -14.16
N HIS A 843 3.60 1.74 -14.04
CA HIS A 843 4.51 1.44 -12.90
C HIS A 843 5.97 1.81 -13.13
N LEU A 844 6.33 2.28 -14.33
CA LEU A 844 7.73 2.44 -14.75
C LEU A 844 8.56 1.16 -14.51
N SER A 845 7.96 0.01 -14.75
CA SER A 845 8.54 -1.32 -14.49
C SER A 845 8.54 -2.16 -15.77
N PRO A 846 9.58 -2.96 -16.03
CA PRO A 846 9.62 -3.81 -17.22
C PRO A 846 8.40 -4.74 -17.34
N PRO A 847 7.85 -4.98 -18.55
CA PRO A 847 6.81 -5.98 -18.75
C PRO A 847 7.37 -7.39 -18.53
N ILE A 848 6.54 -8.31 -18.04
CA ILE A 848 6.97 -9.72 -17.79
C ILE A 848 7.40 -10.39 -19.10
N VAL A 849 6.71 -10.09 -20.19
CA VAL A 849 7.02 -10.59 -21.54
C VAL A 849 7.25 -9.39 -22.47
N SER A 850 8.36 -9.40 -23.18
CA SER A 850 8.67 -8.37 -24.19
C SER A 850 7.95 -8.67 -25.51
N LEU A 851 7.54 -7.63 -26.23
CA LEU A 851 6.96 -7.74 -27.59
C LEU A 851 7.89 -8.46 -28.58
N ASN A 852 9.20 -8.39 -28.36
CA ASN A 852 10.21 -9.02 -29.21
C ASN A 852 10.62 -10.42 -28.71
N ASP A 853 9.89 -11.00 -27.76
CA ASP A 853 10.21 -12.33 -27.24
C ASP A 853 10.06 -13.38 -28.35
N PRO A 854 11.11 -14.15 -28.67
CA PRO A 854 11.11 -15.09 -29.80
C PRO A 854 10.13 -16.25 -29.63
N ARG A 855 9.61 -16.47 -28.42
CA ARG A 855 8.57 -17.50 -28.17
C ARG A 855 7.21 -17.07 -28.70
N ILE A 856 7.00 -15.78 -28.95
CA ILE A 856 5.74 -15.25 -29.49
C ILE A 856 5.69 -15.56 -30.98
N THR A 857 4.85 -16.52 -31.37
CA THR A 857 4.59 -16.84 -32.78
C THR A 857 3.15 -16.55 -33.20
N THR A 858 2.28 -16.24 -32.23
CA THR A 858 0.88 -15.89 -32.47
C THR A 858 0.73 -14.68 -33.40
N PRO A 859 0.06 -14.84 -34.57
CA PRO A 859 -0.19 -13.72 -35.49
C PRO A 859 -1.07 -12.63 -34.85
N TYR A 860 -1.04 -11.42 -35.41
CA TYR A 860 -1.98 -10.37 -35.03
C TYR A 860 -3.43 -10.77 -35.38
N PRO A 861 -4.42 -10.33 -34.58
CA PRO A 861 -5.83 -10.53 -34.91
C PRO A 861 -6.23 -9.75 -36.17
N LYS A 862 -7.36 -10.11 -36.76
CA LYS A 862 -7.84 -9.54 -38.02
C LYS A 862 -9.19 -8.86 -37.85
N PHE A 863 -9.32 -7.68 -38.44
CA PHE A 863 -10.58 -6.97 -38.62
C PHE A 863 -11.13 -7.14 -40.05
N ASP A 864 -10.37 -7.77 -40.95
CA ASP A 864 -10.71 -7.92 -42.38
C ASP A 864 -10.94 -6.57 -43.10
N VAL A 865 -10.33 -5.51 -42.55
CA VAL A 865 -10.25 -4.19 -43.17
C VAL A 865 -8.97 -4.09 -43.99
N TYR A 866 -8.93 -3.11 -44.89
CA TYR A 866 -7.75 -2.86 -45.73
C TYR A 866 -6.45 -2.63 -44.91
N LEU A 867 -6.56 -2.07 -43.70
CA LEU A 867 -5.42 -1.72 -42.84
C LEU A 867 -5.64 -2.14 -41.38
N GLU A 868 -4.96 -3.22 -40.99
CA GLU A 868 -5.06 -3.78 -39.65
C GLU A 868 -4.44 -2.88 -38.57
N PRO A 869 -5.17 -2.52 -37.49
CA PRO A 869 -4.70 -1.59 -36.46
C PRO A 869 -3.75 -2.21 -35.42
N TRP A 870 -3.79 -3.54 -35.23
CA TRP A 870 -3.06 -4.23 -34.15
C TRP A 870 -1.54 -4.01 -34.13
N PRO A 871 -0.82 -4.06 -35.27
CA PRO A 871 0.62 -3.79 -35.27
C PRO A 871 0.92 -2.37 -34.78
N MET A 872 0.13 -1.39 -35.22
CA MET A 872 0.29 -0.01 -34.79
C MET A 872 -0.02 0.16 -33.29
N MET A 873 -1.08 -0.49 -32.80
CA MET A 873 -1.43 -0.49 -31.39
C MET A 873 -0.27 -1.00 -30.51
N MET A 874 0.38 -2.10 -30.89
CA MET A 874 1.53 -2.62 -30.12
C MET A 874 2.77 -1.72 -30.21
N LYS A 875 3.10 -1.22 -31.41
CA LYS A 875 4.22 -0.27 -31.61
C LYS A 875 4.03 0.99 -30.77
N SER A 876 2.81 1.55 -30.76
CA SER A 876 2.50 2.76 -30.00
C SER A 876 2.65 2.56 -28.49
N GLN A 877 2.26 1.40 -27.95
CA GLN A 877 2.46 1.06 -26.54
C GLN A 877 3.94 0.88 -26.18
N ALA A 878 4.71 0.21 -27.04
CA ALA A 878 6.15 0.07 -26.84
C ALA A 878 6.84 1.44 -26.79
N ALA A 879 6.48 2.32 -27.72
CA ALA A 879 7.01 3.68 -27.78
C ALA A 879 6.63 4.51 -26.54
N LEU A 880 5.42 4.33 -26.00
CA LEU A 880 4.97 4.97 -24.76
C LEU A 880 5.78 4.49 -23.56
N TYR A 881 6.01 3.19 -23.44
CA TYR A 881 6.85 2.61 -22.38
C TYR A 881 8.29 3.13 -22.46
N GLU A 882 8.91 3.10 -23.65
CA GLU A 882 10.29 3.59 -23.83
C GLU A 882 10.41 5.10 -23.58
N SER A 883 9.40 5.88 -23.96
CA SER A 883 9.36 7.32 -23.66
C SER A 883 9.24 7.59 -22.16
N SER A 884 8.40 6.85 -21.45
CA SER A 884 8.30 6.90 -19.98
C SER A 884 9.62 6.57 -19.29
N LYS A 885 10.30 5.52 -19.75
CA LYS A 885 11.62 5.12 -19.25
C LYS A 885 12.68 6.17 -19.56
N MET A 886 12.63 6.80 -20.74
CA MET A 886 13.55 7.87 -21.09
C MET A 886 13.40 9.04 -20.13
N VAL A 887 12.17 9.52 -19.92
CA VAL A 887 11.86 10.63 -18.99
C VAL A 887 12.31 10.34 -17.56
N GLN A 888 12.08 9.13 -17.05
CA GLN A 888 12.59 8.75 -15.73
C GLN A 888 14.12 8.85 -15.62
N ASN A 889 14.85 8.54 -16.70
CA ASN A 889 16.30 8.74 -16.72
C ASN A 889 16.65 10.23 -16.72
N ILE A 890 15.90 11.08 -17.43
CA ILE A 890 16.09 12.54 -17.42
C ILE A 890 15.91 13.10 -16.00
N GLU A 891 14.83 12.72 -15.31
CA GLU A 891 14.54 13.15 -13.94
C GLU A 891 15.62 12.71 -12.93
N ARG A 892 16.36 11.64 -13.23
CA ARG A 892 17.50 11.12 -12.42
C ARG A 892 18.87 11.70 -12.77
N VAL A 893 19.00 12.47 -13.86
CA VAL A 893 20.26 13.11 -14.25
C VAL A 893 20.74 14.12 -13.19
N GLY A 894 19.85 14.65 -12.33
CA GLY A 894 20.24 15.47 -11.19
C GLY A 894 21.14 14.76 -10.16
N GLU A 895 21.17 13.43 -10.16
CA GLU A 895 21.88 12.58 -9.19
C GLU A 895 23.08 11.82 -9.81
N THR A 896 23.17 11.76 -11.14
CA THR A 896 24.18 10.98 -11.88
C THR A 896 24.63 11.66 -13.18
N ALA A 897 25.85 11.40 -13.64
CA ALA A 897 26.35 11.98 -14.89
C ALA A 897 25.50 11.55 -16.11
N VAL A 898 25.20 12.48 -17.02
CA VAL A 898 24.47 12.23 -18.27
C VAL A 898 25.19 11.12 -19.07
N PRO A 899 24.50 10.02 -19.44
CA PRO A 899 25.10 8.99 -20.28
C PRO A 899 25.59 9.57 -21.61
N PRO A 900 26.77 9.19 -22.12
CA PRO A 900 27.34 9.78 -23.34
C PRO A 900 26.51 9.53 -24.61
N ASP A 901 25.59 8.56 -24.60
CA ASP A 901 24.68 8.26 -25.71
C ASP A 901 23.28 8.88 -25.55
N PHE A 902 23.02 9.63 -24.47
CA PHE A 902 21.69 10.11 -24.07
C PHE A 902 21.00 10.94 -25.16
N GLY A 903 21.67 11.97 -25.69
CA GLY A 903 21.10 12.79 -26.76
C GLY A 903 20.86 12.02 -28.06
N THR A 904 21.67 11.00 -28.35
CA THR A 904 21.46 10.12 -29.51
C THR A 904 20.24 9.22 -29.31
N ARG A 905 20.02 8.70 -28.10
CA ARG A 905 18.84 7.89 -27.79
C ARG A 905 17.54 8.71 -27.88
N ILE A 906 17.55 9.96 -27.42
CA ILE A 906 16.40 10.88 -27.55
C ILE A 906 16.10 11.16 -29.04
N ARG A 907 17.13 11.45 -29.86
CA ARG A 907 16.94 11.63 -31.33
C ARG A 907 16.36 10.40 -31.99
N ASN A 908 16.87 9.22 -31.65
CA ASN A 908 16.41 7.97 -32.24
C ASN A 908 14.95 7.70 -31.88
N LEU A 909 14.57 7.92 -30.62
CA LEU A 909 13.20 7.74 -30.16
C LEU A 909 12.24 8.77 -30.78
N ASP A 910 12.58 10.05 -30.86
CA ASP A 910 11.74 11.04 -31.56
C ASP A 910 11.62 10.71 -33.06
N SER A 911 12.71 10.28 -33.71
CA SER A 911 12.67 9.87 -35.12
C SER A 911 11.74 8.67 -35.34
N GLU A 912 11.75 7.71 -34.42
CA GLU A 912 10.82 6.58 -34.42
C GLU A 912 9.37 7.06 -34.24
N LEU A 913 9.11 7.93 -33.26
CA LEU A 913 7.79 8.52 -33.04
C LEU A 913 7.28 9.29 -34.26
N VAL A 914 8.12 10.09 -34.92
CA VAL A 914 7.77 10.81 -36.16
C VAL A 914 7.44 9.84 -37.29
N SER A 915 8.21 8.75 -37.42
CA SER A 915 7.92 7.70 -38.39
C SER A 915 6.54 7.06 -38.14
N LEU A 916 6.24 6.75 -36.87
CA LEU A 916 4.95 6.20 -36.45
C LEU A 916 3.79 7.19 -36.66
N ILE A 917 3.99 8.49 -36.42
CA ILE A 917 3.01 9.54 -36.75
C ILE A 917 2.73 9.53 -38.26
N GLY A 918 3.77 9.52 -39.09
CA GLY A 918 3.61 9.48 -40.54
C GLY A 918 2.89 8.21 -41.02
N GLU A 919 3.11 7.06 -40.38
CA GLU A 919 2.35 5.83 -40.63
C GLU A 919 0.88 6.01 -40.21
N ALA A 920 0.61 6.43 -38.97
CA ALA A 920 -0.75 6.62 -38.46
C ALA A 920 -1.58 7.65 -39.24
N ASP A 921 -1.01 8.81 -39.60
CA ASP A 921 -1.69 9.88 -40.34
C ASP A 921 -2.07 9.45 -41.76
N ARG A 922 -1.21 8.69 -42.45
CA ARG A 922 -1.53 8.13 -43.79
C ARG A 922 -2.75 7.21 -43.73
N HIS A 923 -2.97 6.53 -42.61
CA HIS A 923 -4.02 5.53 -42.45
C HIS A 923 -5.35 6.13 -41.99
N LEU A 924 -5.36 7.23 -41.21
CA LEU A 924 -6.60 7.96 -40.87
C LEU A 924 -7.24 8.68 -42.07
N LEU A 925 -6.49 8.93 -43.14
CA LEU A 925 -7.02 9.47 -44.39
C LEU A 925 -7.71 8.40 -45.26
N ALA A 926 -7.59 7.12 -44.91
CA ALA A 926 -8.27 6.04 -45.61
C ALA A 926 -9.74 5.96 -45.16
N THR A 927 -10.65 5.80 -46.13
CA THR A 927 -12.06 5.53 -45.84
C THR A 927 -12.23 4.10 -45.37
N PHE A 928 -12.74 3.93 -44.16
CA PHE A 928 -13.20 2.64 -43.64
C PHE A 928 -14.61 2.37 -44.16
N ASP A 929 -14.91 1.11 -44.48
CA ASP A 929 -16.28 0.69 -44.81
C ASP A 929 -17.22 0.94 -43.62
N GLN A 930 -18.51 1.14 -43.86
CA GLN A 930 -19.50 1.40 -42.78
C GLN A 930 -19.90 0.13 -41.99
N GLU A 931 -18.97 -0.80 -41.82
CA GLU A 931 -19.17 -2.02 -41.02
C GLU A 931 -18.80 -1.78 -39.55
N PRO A 932 -19.46 -2.42 -38.56
CA PRO A 932 -19.20 -2.19 -37.14
C PRO A 932 -17.73 -2.40 -36.73
N GLU A 933 -17.09 -3.46 -37.22
CA GLU A 933 -15.67 -3.76 -36.96
C GLU A 933 -14.71 -2.73 -37.58
N ALA A 934 -15.12 -2.08 -38.67
CA ALA A 934 -14.33 -1.04 -39.29
C ALA A 934 -14.31 0.25 -38.43
N SER A 935 -15.41 0.55 -37.73
CA SER A 935 -15.46 1.61 -36.72
C SER A 935 -14.59 1.30 -35.50
N VAL A 936 -14.50 0.03 -35.09
CA VAL A 936 -13.60 -0.42 -34.01
C VAL A 936 -12.14 -0.24 -34.45
N ALA A 937 -11.81 -0.66 -35.67
CA ALA A 937 -10.47 -0.48 -36.23
C ALA A 937 -10.09 1.02 -36.31
N GLN A 938 -11.00 1.88 -36.73
CA GLN A 938 -10.80 3.33 -36.74
C GLN A 938 -10.52 3.87 -35.33
N THR A 939 -11.28 3.42 -34.32
CA THR A 939 -11.06 3.80 -32.91
C THR A 939 -9.68 3.36 -32.41
N MET A 940 -9.26 2.13 -32.74
CA MET A 940 -7.91 1.65 -32.39
C MET A 940 -6.79 2.47 -33.04
N TRP A 941 -6.97 2.90 -34.29
CA TRP A 941 -6.02 3.82 -34.96
C TRP A 941 -5.94 5.17 -34.25
N MET A 942 -7.10 5.73 -33.85
CA MET A 942 -7.15 6.96 -33.07
C MET A 942 -6.45 6.83 -31.72
N ILE A 943 -6.68 5.73 -30.99
CA ILE A 943 -6.03 5.46 -29.70
C ILE A 943 -4.52 5.26 -29.88
N SER A 944 -4.09 4.55 -30.92
CA SER A 944 -2.67 4.36 -31.22
C SER A 944 -1.99 5.70 -31.50
N ARG A 945 -2.63 6.55 -32.31
CA ARG A 945 -2.15 7.91 -32.62
C ARG A 945 -2.05 8.76 -31.36
N MET A 946 -3.04 8.68 -30.47
CA MET A 946 -3.01 9.36 -29.17
C MET A 946 -1.84 8.89 -28.33
N PHE A 947 -1.55 7.59 -28.24
CA PHE A 947 -0.38 7.09 -27.51
C PHE A 947 0.94 7.55 -28.12
N ILE A 948 1.07 7.61 -29.45
CA ILE A 948 2.27 8.14 -30.11
C ILE A 948 2.47 9.62 -29.74
N HIS A 949 1.42 10.44 -29.83
CA HIS A 949 1.51 11.85 -29.46
C HIS A 949 1.71 12.05 -27.94
N ALA A 950 1.13 11.21 -27.09
CA ALA A 950 1.35 11.25 -25.65
C ALA A 950 2.79 10.91 -25.29
N SER A 951 3.38 9.91 -25.98
CA SER A 951 4.80 9.54 -25.89
C SER A 951 5.70 10.72 -26.26
N ARG A 952 5.37 11.39 -27.38
CA ARG A 952 6.14 12.52 -27.89
C ARG A 952 6.02 13.76 -27.01
N ASN A 953 4.81 14.08 -26.54
CA ASN A 953 4.59 15.16 -25.57
C ASN A 953 5.39 14.88 -24.29
N ARG A 954 5.35 13.64 -23.79
CA ARG A 954 6.12 13.22 -22.61
C ARG A 954 7.63 13.36 -22.80
N LEU A 955 8.17 12.99 -23.96
CA LEU A 955 9.60 13.12 -24.26
C LEU A 955 10.08 14.59 -24.35
N HIS A 956 9.26 15.48 -24.90
CA HIS A 956 9.65 16.87 -25.20
C HIS A 956 9.24 17.88 -24.12
N ARG A 957 8.23 17.60 -23.29
CA ARG A 957 7.72 18.56 -22.28
C ARG A 957 8.80 19.04 -21.32
N PHE A 958 9.75 18.18 -20.97
CA PHE A 958 10.87 18.55 -20.10
C PHE A 958 11.71 19.66 -20.74
N ARG A 959 12.16 19.46 -21.99
CA ARG A 959 12.94 20.47 -22.72
C ARG A 959 12.12 21.72 -23.08
N ALA A 960 10.83 21.56 -23.33
CA ALA A 960 9.94 22.66 -23.71
C ALA A 960 9.71 23.68 -22.58
N PHE A 961 9.77 23.24 -21.32
CA PHE A 961 9.29 24.01 -20.17
C PHE A 961 10.28 24.04 -19.00
N MET A 962 11.54 23.60 -19.18
CA MET A 962 12.58 23.57 -18.14
C MET A 962 12.95 24.94 -17.58
N ASP A 963 12.65 26.01 -18.31
CA ASP A 963 12.82 27.43 -17.95
C ASP A 963 11.72 27.96 -17.03
N ILE A 964 10.63 27.20 -16.84
CA ILE A 964 9.47 27.62 -16.03
C ILE A 964 9.66 27.09 -14.59
N PRO A 965 9.44 27.92 -13.55
CA PRO A 965 9.70 27.58 -12.14
C PRO A 965 9.15 26.21 -11.69
N LEU A 966 7.96 25.81 -12.17
CA LEU A 966 7.33 24.51 -11.89
C LEU A 966 8.20 23.28 -12.22
N PHE A 967 9.15 23.39 -13.14
CA PHE A 967 10.11 22.32 -13.47
C PHE A 967 11.45 22.47 -12.74
N LEU A 968 11.70 23.63 -12.14
CA LEU A 968 12.89 23.96 -11.35
C LEU A 968 12.71 23.64 -9.85
N ASP A 969 11.50 23.27 -9.42
CA ASP A 969 11.04 23.04 -8.03
C ASP A 969 11.80 22.00 -7.19
N LYS A 970 12.84 21.34 -7.72
CA LYS A 970 13.86 20.76 -6.83
C LYS A 970 14.71 21.84 -6.13
N TYR A 971 14.64 23.14 -6.51
CA TYR A 971 15.57 24.19 -6.05
C TYR A 971 15.06 25.63 -5.94
N CYS A 972 13.77 25.95 -5.95
CA CYS A 972 13.34 27.33 -5.70
C CYS A 972 12.12 27.40 -4.78
N ASP A 973 12.33 28.04 -3.63
CA ASP A 973 11.26 28.64 -2.84
C ASP A 973 10.58 29.70 -3.73
N LEU A 974 9.38 29.39 -4.27
CA LEU A 974 8.62 30.30 -5.15
C LEU A 974 8.44 31.69 -4.52
N ALA A 975 8.44 31.76 -3.18
CA ALA A 975 8.42 33.02 -2.43
C ALA A 975 9.73 33.84 -2.54
N ALA A 976 10.89 33.20 -2.73
CA ALA A 976 12.18 33.89 -2.80
C ALA A 976 12.43 34.57 -4.15
N ILE A 977 11.92 34.02 -5.25
CA ILE A 977 12.01 34.59 -6.61
C ILE A 977 11.28 35.94 -6.69
N ASN A 978 10.23 36.13 -5.88
CA ASN A 978 9.47 37.37 -5.81
C ASN A 978 10.07 38.42 -4.85
N SER A 979 11.19 38.12 -4.18
CA SER A 979 11.92 39.13 -3.43
C SER A 979 12.73 40.03 -4.38
N ALA A 980 12.63 41.35 -4.22
CA ALA A 980 13.40 42.33 -5.01
C ALA A 980 14.93 42.19 -4.87
N ASN A 981 15.40 41.30 -3.98
CA ASN A 981 16.80 41.02 -3.70
C ASN A 981 17.31 39.69 -4.30
N PHE A 982 16.52 38.96 -5.12
CA PHE A 982 17.02 37.75 -5.76
C PHE A 982 18.05 38.13 -6.84
N PRO A 983 19.31 37.65 -6.76
CA PRO A 983 20.33 38.04 -7.72
C PRO A 983 19.98 37.50 -9.11
N HIS A 984 19.74 38.40 -10.05
CA HIS A 984 19.46 38.11 -11.48
C HIS A 984 20.58 37.34 -12.22
N GLU A 985 21.65 36.95 -11.55
CA GLU A 985 22.85 36.32 -12.13
C GLU A 985 23.29 35.03 -11.39
N ALA A 986 22.36 34.26 -10.82
CA ALA A 986 22.68 32.90 -10.41
C ALA A 986 22.90 32.03 -11.68
N SER A 987 24.12 31.50 -11.86
CA SER A 987 24.40 30.58 -12.97
C SER A 987 23.48 29.35 -12.87
N PRO A 988 22.82 28.93 -13.97
CA PRO A 988 21.93 27.78 -13.94
C PRO A 988 22.65 26.55 -13.38
N PRO A 989 21.98 25.71 -12.58
CA PRO A 989 22.58 24.53 -11.98
C PRO A 989 23.33 23.68 -13.02
N LYS A 990 24.42 23.03 -12.61
CA LYS A 990 25.28 22.24 -13.49
C LYS A 990 24.51 21.18 -14.30
N TRP A 991 23.47 20.59 -13.72
CA TRP A 991 22.63 19.60 -14.40
C TRP A 991 21.73 20.23 -15.49
N VAL A 992 21.28 21.48 -15.31
CA VAL A 992 20.53 22.24 -16.32
C VAL A 992 21.43 22.53 -17.52
N THR A 993 22.65 22.98 -17.26
CA THR A 993 23.66 23.22 -18.30
C THR A 993 24.11 21.92 -18.99
N ASP A 994 24.33 20.84 -18.25
CA ASP A 994 24.67 19.52 -18.81
C ASP A 994 23.51 18.93 -19.63
N CYS A 995 22.26 19.13 -19.21
CA CYS A 995 21.06 18.76 -19.98
C CYS A 995 20.88 19.63 -21.22
N ASP A 996 21.09 20.94 -21.14
CA ASP A 996 21.03 21.87 -22.28
C ASP A 996 22.05 21.51 -23.36
N ILE A 997 23.25 21.08 -22.97
CA ILE A 997 24.30 20.64 -23.89
C ILE A 997 23.98 19.26 -24.49
N SER A 998 23.27 18.39 -23.74
CA SER A 998 23.05 16.99 -24.11
C SER A 998 21.70 16.71 -24.78
N PHE A 999 20.68 17.55 -24.60
CA PHE A 999 19.37 17.39 -25.21
C PHE A 999 19.43 17.81 -26.68
N PRO A 1000 18.98 16.97 -27.62
CA PRO A 1000 19.26 17.17 -29.04
C PRO A 1000 18.34 18.18 -29.75
N PHE A 1001 17.32 18.68 -29.05
CA PHE A 1001 16.36 19.66 -29.56
C PHE A 1001 16.42 20.94 -28.73
N THR A 1002 16.15 22.06 -29.38
CA THR A 1002 16.00 23.35 -28.70
C THR A 1002 14.69 23.40 -27.90
N GLU A 1003 14.62 24.33 -26.95
CA GLU A 1003 13.39 24.64 -26.20
C GLU A 1003 12.25 25.04 -27.16
N GLN A 1004 12.54 25.85 -28.17
CA GLN A 1004 11.59 26.30 -29.18
C GLN A 1004 11.04 25.13 -30.00
N GLU A 1005 11.91 24.24 -30.51
CA GLU A 1005 11.49 23.04 -31.24
C GLU A 1005 10.62 22.13 -30.37
N SER A 1006 11.01 21.92 -29.12
CA SER A 1006 10.27 21.08 -28.18
C SER A 1006 8.90 21.68 -27.83
N SER A 1007 8.81 23.00 -27.69
CA SER A 1007 7.55 23.72 -27.42
C SER A 1007 6.55 23.59 -28.56
N VAL A 1008 7.02 23.71 -29.81
CA VAL A 1008 6.19 23.45 -31.00
C VAL A 1008 5.72 21.99 -31.06
N ILE A 1009 6.59 21.04 -30.70
CA ILE A 1009 6.25 19.61 -30.68
C ILE A 1009 5.18 19.30 -29.63
N CYS A 1010 5.30 19.89 -28.43
CA CYS A 1010 4.31 19.77 -27.36
C CYS A 1010 2.96 20.36 -27.79
N LEU A 1011 2.94 21.58 -28.34
CA LEU A 1011 1.72 22.22 -28.85
C LEU A 1011 0.99 21.34 -29.86
N LYS A 1012 1.70 20.89 -30.91
CA LYS A 1012 1.12 20.06 -31.97
C LYS A 1012 0.59 18.74 -31.42
N SER A 1013 1.34 18.09 -30.53
CA SER A 1013 0.94 16.79 -29.96
C SER A 1013 -0.28 16.92 -29.06
N ALA A 1014 -0.33 17.96 -28.22
CA ALA A 1014 -1.47 18.21 -27.34
C ALA A 1014 -2.76 18.51 -28.13
N LEU A 1015 -2.69 19.35 -29.17
CA LEU A 1015 -3.84 19.67 -30.02
C LEU A 1015 -4.35 18.45 -30.82
N VAL A 1016 -3.46 17.56 -31.24
CA VAL A 1016 -3.87 16.29 -31.86
C VAL A 1016 -4.60 15.41 -30.86
N ILE A 1017 -4.12 15.31 -29.62
CA ILE A 1017 -4.80 14.55 -28.55
C ILE A 1017 -6.18 15.14 -28.26
N THR A 1018 -6.30 16.47 -28.13
CA THR A 1018 -7.59 17.17 -28.03
C THR A 1018 -8.54 16.79 -29.17
N THR A 1019 -8.04 16.80 -30.41
CA THR A 1019 -8.83 16.45 -31.60
C THR A 1019 -9.29 14.99 -31.54
N ILE A 1020 -8.46 14.08 -31.04
CA ILE A 1020 -8.81 12.67 -30.87
C ILE A 1020 -9.93 12.53 -29.83
N TYR A 1021 -9.79 13.10 -28.64
CA TYR A 1021 -10.82 13.06 -27.59
C TYR A 1021 -12.16 13.64 -28.06
N ARG A 1022 -12.13 14.69 -28.87
CA ARG A 1022 -13.35 15.27 -29.47
C ARG A 1022 -14.06 14.31 -30.42
N ASN A 1023 -13.29 13.50 -31.15
CA ASN A 1023 -13.78 12.68 -32.26
C ASN A 1023 -13.96 11.20 -31.91
N LEU A 1024 -13.60 10.77 -30.70
CA LEU A 1024 -13.85 9.40 -30.25
C LEU A 1024 -15.36 9.11 -30.37
N PRO A 1025 -15.74 7.92 -30.88
CA PRO A 1025 -17.15 7.60 -31.07
C PRO A 1025 -17.88 7.61 -29.73
N TYR A 1026 -19.18 7.90 -29.74
CA TYR A 1026 -20.05 7.70 -28.59
C TYR A 1026 -20.60 6.27 -28.60
N PRO A 1027 -20.85 5.64 -27.43
CA PRO A 1027 -21.60 4.40 -27.36
C PRO A 1027 -23.06 4.64 -27.80
N ASP A 1028 -23.38 4.39 -29.08
CA ASP A 1028 -24.73 4.50 -29.64
C ASP A 1028 -25.08 3.22 -30.43
N PRO A 1029 -26.09 2.43 -29.98
CA PRO A 1029 -26.47 1.22 -30.68
C PRO A 1029 -27.18 1.42 -32.04
N LEU A 1030 -27.67 2.62 -32.40
CA LEU A 1030 -28.53 2.80 -33.58
C LEU A 1030 -28.33 4.08 -34.41
N ALA A 1031 -27.26 4.87 -34.17
CA ALA A 1031 -26.81 6.01 -35.00
C ALA A 1031 -27.92 6.99 -35.45
N SER A 1032 -29.04 7.10 -34.72
CA SER A 1032 -30.27 7.77 -35.19
C SER A 1032 -30.77 8.87 -34.26
N VAL A 1033 -30.11 9.12 -33.15
CA VAL A 1033 -30.41 10.28 -32.30
C VAL A 1033 -29.11 10.98 -31.93
N PRO A 1034 -28.89 12.25 -32.30
CA PRO A 1034 -27.79 13.03 -31.76
C PRO A 1034 -28.09 13.28 -30.28
N SER A 1035 -27.74 12.32 -29.43
CA SER A 1035 -27.84 12.46 -27.99
C SER A 1035 -26.83 13.53 -27.57
N ARG A 1036 -27.32 14.77 -27.44
CA ARG A 1036 -26.64 15.88 -26.78
C ARG A 1036 -26.53 15.67 -25.26
N SER A 1037 -26.77 14.46 -24.75
CA SER A 1037 -26.70 14.19 -23.32
C SER A 1037 -25.24 14.10 -22.88
N THR A 1038 -24.80 15.11 -22.15
CA THR A 1038 -23.49 15.21 -21.49
C THR A 1038 -23.32 14.20 -20.33
N MET A 1039 -24.33 13.36 -20.06
CA MET A 1039 -24.42 12.52 -18.85
C MET A 1039 -23.81 11.10 -18.96
N TYR A 1040 -23.37 10.64 -20.13
CA TYR A 1040 -22.79 9.29 -20.29
C TYR A 1040 -21.27 9.33 -20.43
N PRO A 1041 -20.54 8.32 -19.90
CA PRO A 1041 -19.13 8.14 -20.18
C PRO A 1041 -18.94 8.06 -21.69
N LYS A 1042 -18.00 8.86 -22.21
CA LYS A 1042 -17.71 8.86 -23.65
C LYS A 1042 -16.83 7.68 -24.04
N THR A 1043 -16.09 7.11 -23.08
CA THR A 1043 -15.06 6.09 -23.32
C THR A 1043 -14.84 5.20 -22.09
N ILE A 1044 -13.96 4.21 -22.22
CA ILE A 1044 -13.30 3.58 -21.06
C ILE A 1044 -12.00 4.36 -20.78
N PRO A 1045 -11.86 5.03 -19.63
CA PRO A 1045 -10.84 6.06 -19.42
C PRO A 1045 -9.44 5.50 -19.08
N TYR A 1046 -9.06 4.32 -19.59
CA TYR A 1046 -7.74 3.74 -19.34
C TYR A 1046 -6.58 4.56 -19.95
N PHE A 1047 -6.90 5.58 -20.76
CA PHE A 1047 -5.96 6.50 -21.39
C PHE A 1047 -6.08 7.95 -20.87
N ALA A 1048 -6.81 8.19 -19.77
CA ALA A 1048 -7.04 9.53 -19.20
C ALA A 1048 -5.75 10.30 -18.87
N CYS A 1049 -4.65 9.60 -18.51
CA CYS A 1049 -3.34 10.22 -18.35
C CYS A 1049 -2.86 11.02 -19.58
N SER A 1050 -3.27 10.64 -20.80
CA SER A 1050 -2.90 11.37 -22.02
C SER A 1050 -3.59 12.73 -22.14
N ALA A 1051 -4.83 12.86 -21.68
CA ALA A 1051 -5.54 14.13 -21.57
C ALA A 1051 -4.86 15.03 -20.52
N MET A 1052 -4.59 14.50 -19.32
CA MET A 1052 -3.90 15.23 -18.24
C MET A 1052 -2.61 15.89 -18.72
N GLN A 1053 -1.77 15.10 -19.39
CA GLN A 1053 -0.47 15.54 -19.90
C GLN A 1053 -0.57 16.52 -21.07
N SER A 1054 -1.65 16.46 -21.84
CA SER A 1054 -1.92 17.41 -22.92
C SER A 1054 -2.46 18.73 -22.39
N CYS A 1055 -3.37 18.70 -21.41
CA CYS A 1055 -3.84 19.90 -20.70
C CYS A 1055 -2.67 20.65 -20.07
N TYR A 1056 -1.79 19.93 -19.37
CA TYR A 1056 -0.57 20.50 -18.81
C TYR A 1056 0.25 21.26 -19.86
N ALA A 1057 0.56 20.61 -21.00
CA ALA A 1057 1.33 21.26 -22.07
C ALA A 1057 0.62 22.51 -22.64
N LEU A 1058 -0.69 22.46 -22.85
CA LEU A 1058 -1.47 23.60 -23.37
C LEU A 1058 -1.45 24.79 -22.39
N LEU A 1059 -1.60 24.52 -21.09
CA LEU A 1059 -1.61 25.56 -20.07
C LEU A 1059 -0.21 26.14 -19.79
N MET A 1060 0.85 25.35 -19.89
CA MET A 1060 2.23 25.86 -19.83
C MET A 1060 2.57 26.77 -21.03
N LEU A 1061 2.07 26.44 -22.22
CA LEU A 1061 2.19 27.32 -23.40
C LEU A 1061 1.36 28.60 -23.23
N LEU A 1062 0.17 28.51 -22.63
CA LEU A 1062 -0.65 29.67 -22.28
C LEU A 1062 0.07 30.58 -21.29
N HIS A 1063 0.71 30.01 -20.27
CA HIS A 1063 1.53 30.74 -19.31
C HIS A 1063 2.62 31.56 -20.02
N ARG A 1064 3.41 30.90 -20.88
CA ARG A 1064 4.48 31.55 -21.65
C ARG A 1064 3.97 32.67 -22.56
N LEU A 1065 2.84 32.43 -23.23
CA LEU A 1065 2.20 33.42 -24.10
C LEU A 1065 1.71 34.65 -23.31
N ARG A 1066 1.09 34.44 -22.15
CA ARG A 1066 0.65 35.52 -21.25
C ARG A 1066 1.82 36.34 -20.72
N ALA A 1067 2.88 35.68 -20.24
CA ALA A 1067 4.08 36.36 -19.76
C ALA A 1067 4.74 37.22 -20.85
N SER A 1068 4.75 36.72 -22.09
CA SER A 1068 5.31 37.45 -23.24
C SER A 1068 4.45 38.63 -23.68
N LEU A 1069 3.12 38.53 -23.58
CA LEU A 1069 2.18 39.63 -23.81
C LEU A 1069 2.30 40.71 -22.72
N ALA A 1070 2.42 40.31 -21.44
CA ALA A 1070 2.54 41.24 -20.31
C ALA A 1070 3.86 42.02 -20.30
N THR A 1071 4.93 41.44 -20.83
CA THR A 1071 6.28 42.04 -20.85
C THR A 1071 6.65 42.70 -22.19
N ASP A 1072 5.73 42.75 -23.16
CA ASP A 1072 5.97 43.25 -24.52
C ASP A 1072 7.15 42.55 -25.23
N ARG A 1073 7.28 41.24 -25.00
CA ARG A 1073 8.36 40.38 -25.53
C ARG A 1073 7.83 39.25 -26.41
N LEU A 1074 6.77 39.50 -27.19
CA LEU A 1074 6.13 38.53 -28.08
C LEU A 1074 7.09 37.80 -29.03
N ALA A 1075 8.22 38.43 -29.39
CA ALA A 1075 9.28 37.82 -30.19
C ALA A 1075 9.80 36.47 -29.63
N SER A 1076 9.76 36.27 -28.30
CA SER A 1076 10.13 34.99 -27.67
C SER A 1076 9.17 33.85 -28.07
N CYS A 1077 7.92 34.16 -28.37
CA CYS A 1077 6.85 33.23 -28.72
C CYS A 1077 6.61 33.11 -30.23
N TYR A 1078 7.36 33.80 -31.09
CA TYR A 1078 7.12 33.77 -32.55
C TYR A 1078 7.18 32.37 -33.15
N HIS A 1079 7.94 31.45 -32.55
CA HIS A 1079 8.00 30.04 -32.97
C HIS A 1079 6.68 29.28 -32.77
N LEU A 1080 5.77 29.78 -31.91
CA LEU A 1080 4.42 29.25 -31.69
C LEU A 1080 3.36 29.95 -32.56
N LEU A 1081 3.68 31.12 -33.12
CA LEU A 1081 2.78 31.92 -33.93
C LEU A 1081 2.96 31.61 -35.42
N GLN A 1082 1.90 31.78 -36.20
CA GLN A 1082 1.91 31.51 -37.63
C GLN A 1082 2.30 32.79 -38.41
N ASP A 1083 3.59 32.96 -38.70
CA ASP A 1083 4.17 34.08 -39.46
C ASP A 1083 3.81 35.49 -38.91
N PRO A 1084 4.12 35.79 -37.63
CA PRO A 1084 3.73 37.06 -37.02
C PRO A 1084 4.45 38.25 -37.67
N THR A 1085 3.70 39.32 -37.93
CA THR A 1085 4.23 40.64 -38.31
C THR A 1085 4.03 41.62 -37.16
N PRO A 1086 4.77 42.74 -37.07
CA PRO A 1086 4.52 43.76 -36.04
C PRO A 1086 3.09 44.33 -36.04
N VAL A 1087 2.33 44.13 -37.11
CA VAL A 1087 0.93 44.56 -37.22
C VAL A 1087 -0.06 43.45 -36.80
N SER A 1088 0.35 42.18 -36.89
CA SER A 1088 -0.50 41.02 -36.62
C SER A 1088 -0.15 40.25 -35.35
N GLU A 1089 1.03 40.47 -34.76
CA GLU A 1089 1.57 39.65 -33.67
C GLU A 1089 0.64 39.53 -32.46
N ILE A 1090 -0.07 40.60 -32.10
CA ILE A 1090 -1.07 40.59 -31.03
C ILE A 1090 -2.30 39.76 -31.44
N ALA A 1091 -2.77 39.90 -32.68
CA ALA A 1091 -3.91 39.14 -33.18
C ALA A 1091 -3.59 37.64 -33.32
N ASP A 1092 -2.37 37.31 -33.73
CA ASP A 1092 -1.87 35.94 -33.84
C ASP A 1092 -1.71 35.30 -32.44
N ALA A 1093 -1.23 36.07 -31.46
CA ALA A 1093 -1.16 35.65 -30.07
C ALA A 1093 -2.56 35.42 -29.46
N GLU A 1094 -3.51 36.33 -29.70
CA GLU A 1094 -4.90 36.15 -29.24
C GLU A 1094 -5.58 34.93 -29.87
N ARG A 1095 -5.31 34.65 -31.15
CA ARG A 1095 -5.77 33.42 -31.81
C ARG A 1095 -5.21 32.17 -31.14
N LEU A 1096 -3.91 32.14 -30.84
CA LEU A 1096 -3.29 31.01 -30.16
C LEU A 1096 -3.86 30.84 -28.74
N ARG A 1097 -4.05 31.94 -28.00
CA ARG A 1097 -4.68 31.92 -26.67
C ARG A 1097 -6.05 31.22 -26.70
N GLU A 1098 -6.87 31.54 -27.70
CA GLU A 1098 -8.19 30.95 -27.87
C GLU A 1098 -8.14 29.47 -28.30
N GLU A 1099 -7.16 29.09 -29.13
CA GLU A 1099 -6.93 27.69 -29.51
C GLU A 1099 -6.53 26.83 -28.29
N LEU A 1100 -5.65 27.35 -27.44
CA LEU A 1100 -5.25 26.70 -26.18
C LEU A 1100 -6.45 26.56 -25.23
N ARG A 1101 -7.28 27.60 -25.08
CA ARG A 1101 -8.50 27.58 -24.25
C ARG A 1101 -9.45 26.46 -24.68
N HIS A 1102 -9.79 26.42 -25.97
CA HIS A 1102 -10.66 25.36 -26.52
C HIS A 1102 -10.04 23.97 -26.34
N GLY A 1103 -8.71 23.88 -26.46
CA GLY A 1103 -7.95 22.66 -26.23
C GLY A 1103 -8.21 22.05 -24.85
N VAL A 1104 -8.07 22.86 -23.81
CA VAL A 1104 -8.27 22.45 -22.40
C VAL A 1104 -9.76 22.18 -22.13
N GLU A 1105 -10.66 23.03 -22.63
CA GLU A 1105 -12.12 22.88 -22.48
C GLU A 1105 -12.64 21.54 -23.04
N ILE A 1106 -12.15 21.13 -24.21
CA ILE A 1106 -12.54 19.85 -24.83
C ILE A 1106 -12.08 18.66 -23.97
N LEU A 1107 -10.84 18.69 -23.49
CA LEU A 1107 -10.25 17.63 -22.68
C LEU A 1107 -10.97 17.52 -21.32
N GLY A 1108 -11.21 18.65 -20.65
CA GLY A 1108 -11.94 18.72 -19.39
C GLY A 1108 -13.36 18.17 -19.52
N ARG A 1109 -14.12 18.60 -20.55
CA ARG A 1109 -15.47 18.06 -20.81
C ARG A 1109 -15.46 16.56 -21.08
N SER A 1110 -14.43 16.03 -21.72
CA SER A 1110 -14.34 14.59 -21.99
C SER A 1110 -14.05 13.77 -20.73
N LEU A 1111 -13.21 14.25 -19.82
CA LEU A 1111 -12.95 13.53 -18.56
C LEU A 1111 -14.07 13.71 -17.53
N LYS A 1112 -14.80 14.83 -17.54
CA LYS A 1112 -15.96 15.06 -16.65
C LYS A 1112 -17.05 14.00 -16.83
N SER A 1113 -17.26 13.49 -18.05
CA SER A 1113 -18.19 12.38 -18.30
C SER A 1113 -17.71 11.04 -17.76
N ASP A 1114 -16.41 10.87 -17.53
CA ASP A 1114 -15.81 9.60 -17.12
C ASP A 1114 -15.69 9.48 -15.58
N VAL A 1115 -16.19 10.46 -14.82
CA VAL A 1115 -16.20 10.50 -13.34
C VAL A 1115 -16.91 9.30 -12.70
N ILE A 1116 -17.77 8.60 -13.47
CA ILE A 1116 -18.37 7.33 -13.04
C ILE A 1116 -17.33 6.24 -12.76
N PHE A 1117 -16.13 6.35 -13.34
CA PHE A 1117 -14.96 5.54 -13.06
C PHE A 1117 -14.15 6.25 -11.99
N GLU A 1118 -14.52 5.98 -10.75
CA GLU A 1118 -14.15 6.82 -9.60
C GLU A 1118 -12.64 6.86 -9.34
N GLY A 1119 -11.92 5.80 -9.72
CA GLY A 1119 -10.48 5.70 -9.62
C GLY A 1119 -9.73 6.73 -10.46
N VAL A 1120 -10.28 7.14 -11.60
CA VAL A 1120 -9.72 8.20 -12.47
C VAL A 1120 -10.57 9.47 -12.48
N GLY A 1121 -11.70 9.48 -11.76
CA GLY A 1121 -12.65 10.59 -11.77
C GLY A 1121 -12.12 11.91 -11.21
N GLY A 1122 -11.04 11.89 -10.42
CA GLY A 1122 -10.38 13.12 -9.97
C GLY A 1122 -9.60 13.84 -11.07
N MET A 1123 -9.14 13.14 -12.12
CA MET A 1123 -8.42 13.75 -13.25
C MET A 1123 -9.23 14.85 -13.94
N GLY A 1124 -10.54 14.66 -14.09
CA GLY A 1124 -11.41 15.67 -14.68
C GLY A 1124 -11.52 16.94 -13.83
N ARG A 1125 -11.52 16.80 -12.49
CA ARG A 1125 -11.60 17.92 -11.55
C ARG A 1125 -10.32 18.75 -11.54
N GLU A 1126 -9.16 18.11 -11.61
CA GLU A 1126 -7.86 18.81 -11.72
C GLU A 1126 -7.80 19.70 -12.97
N ILE A 1127 -8.24 19.16 -14.12
CA ILE A 1127 -8.31 19.95 -15.37
C ILE A 1127 -9.32 21.09 -15.25
N GLU A 1128 -10.46 20.86 -14.62
CA GLU A 1128 -11.50 21.87 -14.41
C GLU A 1128 -11.01 23.01 -13.51
N GLY A 1129 -10.37 22.70 -12.38
CA GLY A 1129 -9.75 23.68 -11.49
C GLY A 1129 -8.71 24.54 -12.21
N ALA A 1130 -7.80 23.90 -12.95
CA ALA A 1130 -6.80 24.60 -13.73
C ALA A 1130 -7.40 25.44 -14.87
N TYR A 1131 -8.47 24.98 -15.51
CA TYR A 1131 -9.19 25.75 -16.53
C TYR A 1131 -9.84 27.00 -15.92
N LEU A 1132 -10.51 26.87 -14.77
CA LEU A 1132 -11.17 28.00 -14.10
C LEU A 1132 -10.15 29.02 -13.59
N ALA A 1133 -9.02 28.57 -13.05
CA ALA A 1133 -7.90 29.44 -12.67
C ALA A 1133 -7.29 30.14 -13.89
N ALA A 1134 -7.18 29.45 -15.03
CA ALA A 1134 -6.69 30.03 -16.26
C ALA A 1134 -7.69 31.02 -16.87
N PHE A 1135 -9.00 30.78 -16.80
CA PHE A 1135 -10.04 31.52 -17.53
C PHE A 1135 -11.23 31.89 -16.60
N PRO A 1136 -11.01 32.77 -15.59
CA PRO A 1136 -12.03 33.07 -14.57
C PRO A 1136 -13.30 33.73 -15.13
N ASP A 1137 -13.19 34.52 -16.21
CA ASP A 1137 -14.30 35.21 -16.85
C ASP A 1137 -15.28 34.27 -17.59
N CYS A 1138 -14.96 32.98 -17.71
CA CYS A 1138 -15.74 31.99 -18.46
C CYS A 1138 -16.67 31.12 -17.59
N PHE A 1139 -16.91 31.52 -16.34
CA PHE A 1139 -17.69 30.75 -15.33
C PHE A 1139 -19.10 30.34 -15.81
N GLU A 1140 -19.75 31.14 -16.65
CA GLU A 1140 -21.12 30.88 -17.14
C GLU A 1140 -21.22 29.80 -18.23
N ILE A 1141 -20.11 29.29 -18.78
CA ILE A 1141 -20.09 28.33 -19.90
C ILE A 1141 -19.86 26.87 -19.44
N TYR A 1142 -19.49 26.66 -18.17
CA TYR A 1142 -19.01 25.37 -17.63
C TYR A 1142 -19.99 24.63 -16.70
N ILE A 1143 -21.07 25.29 -16.28
CA ILE A 1143 -22.26 24.67 -15.63
C ILE A 1143 -23.18 24.13 -16.73
#